data_AF-A0A0N9W6U8-F1
#
_entry.id   AF-A0A0N9W6U8-F1
#
_cell.length_a   1.000
_cell.length_b   1.000
_cell.length_c   1.000
_cell.angle_alpha   90.00
_cell.angle_beta   90.00
_cell.angle_gamma   90.00
#
_symmetry.space_group_name_H-M   'P 1'
#
loop_
_entity.id
_entity.type
_entity.pdbx_description
1 polymer ?
#
loop_
_entity_poly.entity_id
_entity_poly.type
_entity_poly.pdbx_seq_one_letter_code
_entity_poly.pdbx_strand_id
1 'polypeptide(L)'
;MNVNILTAVAGGDSSKELLRPSKRTMAEQPLLIPDWLQRASEEDRQYYVDTEQSLAAKEQALDEWLKETVSLKAFAHFYAQEIVRIETGELVDPEHILVNASHTFYVGQQKVVQRNRLTLPEFMLNGLYDPSSVPLEITLEGETLPPDFTEQVLREVLGDENSMRSLYAEKFEEKYTSEAVLQALQAVLDSRTDLSSFSAKLQGHLSDDSLKIVELASQNVRNYSMGSLSFDTWKHAFQGMIVYCGPEGEDGPCVLYAPEAPGGRVWFEFVSIKQLNFHMADWTNQPAGRSYLSRQSHAAERERTDAYMRFVLELPSQWRGIKRTPWPQFGAGALRQAVLLNVGWLRGEVEAVIPAGYRSASSYHRRYFARLNTELKALTRLASHEAALISYEKFAYNLIKQRVEDVLEEHGETVVVNPDLIKVVLDESQEMTLSQLIIKEQHITEDSGPIHNPGIYPKLRLLAGHPPISDTLMADVLMKYMVGWSKTLRPGEKYIDMLSSDYLDPNAPRYALKRDVYVNTQLHEMQRAALAELFSGVLSREHYERIEQAIDRLRVPESTDPIENDEPESPQRNGVYQFYLQNRRVQGVYVFRLMNDGVATDLLYTPNAPDGRWFRPRAEFARSVKVGGLGSYYCKRVKYTDQRVISAYIEEMTQRSTDDEPPALHVHSRVFDFSHCYSEMIKQIIDGVDAQTTSLIEIVAKLSYDAAVAAVTVIGCIFPPIGLGLSAVVMAKGVFEGAKAYHEGDHSGVFASYLDCMLELATMRIGKLGFSQVQKAIAKRLGDANTCLSVVSACSGKTVDLAVMTELMKEALEEPDSSEQTLLE
;
A
#
# COMPACT_ATOMS: atom_id res chain seq x y z
N MET A 1 7.25 -12.31 33.65
CA MET A 1 7.98 -13.59 33.80
C MET A 1 9.43 -13.33 33.37
N ASN A 2 10.43 -13.56 34.21
CA ASN A 2 11.80 -13.07 34.01
C ASN A 2 12.52 -13.85 32.87
N VAL A 3 13.04 -13.12 31.87
CA VAL A 3 13.55 -13.59 30.56
C VAL A 3 14.73 -14.58 30.63
N ASN A 4 15.38 -14.73 31.79
CA ASN A 4 16.59 -15.56 31.95
C ASN A 4 16.35 -17.08 32.03
N ILE A 5 15.10 -17.56 31.99
CA ILE A 5 14.79 -19.00 32.10
C ILE A 5 14.68 -19.69 30.72
N LEU A 6 14.44 -18.94 29.63
CA LEU A 6 14.27 -19.51 28.28
C LEU A 6 15.58 -19.98 27.63
N THR A 7 16.75 -19.60 28.15
CA THR A 7 18.07 -19.95 27.57
C THR A 7 18.76 -21.16 28.22
N ALA A 8 18.20 -21.78 29.27
CA ALA A 8 18.95 -22.70 30.13
C ALA A 8 18.62 -24.20 30.05
N VAL A 9 17.70 -24.65 29.18
CA VAL A 9 17.34 -26.08 29.09
C VAL A 9 17.28 -26.55 27.63
N ALA A 10 18.45 -26.67 27.00
CA ALA A 10 18.59 -27.36 25.73
C ALA A 10 19.95 -28.09 25.68
N GLY A 11 20.10 -29.08 26.56
CA GLY A 11 21.21 -30.02 26.57
C GLY A 11 20.68 -31.40 26.89
N GLY A 12 20.24 -32.13 25.87
CA GLY A 12 19.66 -33.46 26.02
C GLY A 12 19.60 -34.18 24.68
N ASP A 13 20.44 -35.19 24.54
CA ASP A 13 20.71 -36.01 23.37
C ASP A 13 19.49 -36.85 22.96
N SER A 14 19.05 -36.70 21.71
CA SER A 14 18.23 -37.70 21.01
C SER A 14 18.61 -37.73 19.53
N SER A 15 19.86 -38.13 19.28
CA SER A 15 20.29 -38.59 17.97
C SER A 15 19.68 -39.97 17.65
N LYS A 16 19.24 -40.12 16.38
CA LYS A 16 18.94 -41.35 15.61
C LYS A 16 17.46 -41.72 15.44
N GLU A 17 16.88 -41.25 14.35
CA GLU A 17 16.42 -42.05 13.19
C GLU A 17 15.57 -41.16 12.28
N LEU A 18 16.18 -40.49 11.31
CA LEU A 18 15.51 -39.91 10.13
C LEU A 18 16.56 -39.76 9.02
N LEU A 19 17.28 -40.85 8.74
CA LEU A 19 18.22 -40.94 7.62
C LEU A 19 17.57 -41.76 6.50
N ARG A 20 17.05 -41.03 5.50
CA ARG A 20 17.10 -41.29 4.04
C ARG A 20 15.85 -40.70 3.38
N PRO A 21 15.96 -39.59 2.64
CA PRO A 21 15.01 -39.32 1.57
C PRO A 21 15.23 -40.39 0.50
N SER A 22 14.22 -41.24 0.32
CA SER A 22 14.13 -42.19 -0.80
C SER A 22 14.23 -41.42 -2.12
N LYS A 23 14.86 -42.03 -3.14
CA LYS A 23 15.10 -41.51 -4.51
C LYS A 23 13.82 -41.21 -5.32
N ARG A 24 12.71 -40.80 -4.68
CA ARG A 24 11.37 -40.71 -5.28
C ARG A 24 10.67 -39.36 -5.13
N THR A 25 11.28 -38.34 -4.52
CA THR A 25 10.64 -37.02 -4.36
C THR A 25 11.13 -35.93 -5.34
N MET A 26 11.79 -36.32 -6.43
CA MET A 26 12.12 -35.42 -7.57
C MET A 26 11.26 -35.71 -8.83
N ALA A 27 10.13 -36.41 -8.69
CA ALA A 27 9.37 -36.90 -9.85
C ALA A 27 8.01 -36.25 -10.09
N GLU A 28 7.60 -35.22 -9.35
CA GLU A 28 6.30 -34.57 -9.55
C GLU A 28 6.39 -33.04 -9.54
N GLN A 29 7.18 -32.50 -10.48
CA GLN A 29 6.94 -31.25 -11.21
C GLN A 29 7.99 -31.23 -12.34
N PRO A 30 7.61 -31.35 -13.63
CA PRO A 30 8.58 -31.13 -14.69
C PRO A 30 8.87 -29.63 -14.74
N LEU A 31 9.86 -29.17 -13.97
CA LEU A 31 10.52 -27.91 -14.26
C LEU A 31 11.10 -28.04 -15.66
N LEU A 32 10.43 -27.41 -16.64
CA LEU A 32 10.95 -27.27 -18.00
C LEU A 32 12.34 -26.65 -17.89
N ILE A 33 13.38 -27.42 -18.27
CA ILE A 33 14.74 -26.91 -18.38
C ILE A 33 14.70 -25.71 -19.33
N PRO A 34 15.16 -24.51 -18.94
CA PRO A 34 15.11 -23.34 -19.80
C PRO A 34 15.89 -23.55 -21.11
N ASP A 35 15.41 -22.99 -22.22
CA ASP A 35 16.00 -23.15 -23.55
C ASP A 35 17.48 -22.76 -23.64
N TRP A 36 17.93 -21.80 -22.83
CA TRP A 36 19.34 -21.41 -22.77
C TRP A 36 20.21 -22.49 -22.11
N LEU A 37 19.70 -23.19 -21.09
CA LEU A 37 20.42 -24.25 -20.40
C LEU A 37 20.43 -25.54 -21.24
N GLN A 38 19.37 -25.79 -22.02
CA GLN A 38 19.35 -26.90 -22.98
C GLN A 38 20.40 -26.73 -24.10
N ARG A 39 20.66 -25.48 -24.51
CA ARG A 39 21.65 -25.15 -25.55
C ARG A 39 23.09 -25.10 -25.04
N ALA A 40 23.30 -25.12 -23.72
CA ALA A 40 24.63 -25.10 -23.13
C ALA A 40 25.37 -26.42 -23.33
N SER A 41 26.71 -26.39 -23.23
CA SER A 41 27.52 -27.61 -23.30
C SER A 41 27.19 -28.56 -22.14
N GLU A 42 27.56 -29.84 -22.25
CA GLU A 42 27.33 -30.80 -21.17
C GLU A 42 28.14 -30.44 -19.91
N GLU A 43 29.35 -29.92 -20.11
CA GLU A 43 30.22 -29.41 -19.03
C GLU A 43 29.59 -28.20 -18.33
N ASP A 44 29.10 -27.22 -19.09
CA ASP A 44 28.43 -26.04 -18.53
C ASP A 44 27.14 -26.40 -17.77
N ARG A 45 26.37 -27.38 -18.29
CA ARG A 45 25.18 -27.90 -17.61
C ARG A 45 25.53 -28.56 -16.28
N GLN A 46 26.59 -29.37 -16.26
CA GLN A 46 27.04 -30.02 -15.03
C GLN A 46 27.52 -28.97 -14.01
N TYR A 47 28.32 -27.99 -14.45
CA TYR A 47 28.79 -26.91 -13.59
C TYR A 47 27.62 -26.08 -13.00
N TYR A 48 26.60 -25.78 -13.81
CA TYR A 48 25.39 -25.11 -13.34
C TYR A 48 24.71 -25.91 -12.22
N VAL A 49 24.47 -27.21 -12.44
CA VAL A 49 23.80 -28.09 -11.47
C VAL A 49 24.60 -28.23 -10.18
N ASP A 50 25.92 -28.39 -10.28
CA ASP A 50 26.79 -28.51 -9.10
C ASP A 50 26.80 -27.22 -8.28
N THR A 51 26.82 -26.06 -8.94
CA THR A 51 26.78 -24.74 -8.29
C THR A 51 25.41 -24.47 -7.66
N GLU A 52 24.32 -24.89 -8.31
CA GLU A 52 22.95 -24.80 -7.77
C GLU A 52 22.78 -25.66 -6.51
N GLN A 53 23.28 -26.90 -6.52
CA GLN A 53 23.29 -27.76 -5.33
C GLN A 53 24.14 -27.19 -4.20
N SER A 54 25.28 -26.59 -4.52
CA SER A 54 26.14 -25.92 -3.53
C SER A 54 25.44 -24.73 -2.89
N LEU A 55 24.75 -23.90 -3.67
CA LEU A 55 23.95 -22.79 -3.17
C LEU A 55 22.84 -23.28 -2.23
N ALA A 56 22.06 -24.28 -2.65
CA ALA A 56 20.98 -24.84 -1.86
C ALA A 56 21.47 -25.38 -0.49
N ALA A 57 22.63 -26.05 -0.48
CA ALA A 57 23.23 -26.54 0.76
C ALA A 57 23.67 -25.40 1.72
N LYS A 58 24.20 -24.29 1.17
CA LYS A 58 24.58 -23.12 1.97
C LYS A 58 23.36 -22.35 2.49
N GLU A 59 22.29 -22.25 1.69
CA GLU A 59 21.02 -21.65 2.11
C GLU A 59 20.39 -22.46 3.24
N GLN A 60 20.37 -23.79 3.13
CA GLN A 60 19.91 -24.67 4.21
C GLN A 60 20.74 -24.48 5.49
N ALA A 61 22.06 -24.38 5.38
CA ALA A 61 22.92 -24.14 6.54
C ALA A 61 22.65 -22.77 7.18
N LEU A 62 22.38 -21.73 6.38
CA LEU A 62 21.99 -20.41 6.89
C LEU A 62 20.65 -20.47 7.65
N ASP A 63 19.67 -21.19 7.12
CA ASP A 63 18.37 -21.38 7.77
C ASP A 63 18.51 -22.08 9.13
N GLU A 64 19.44 -23.03 9.27
CA GLU A 64 19.75 -23.68 10.56
C GLU A 64 20.33 -22.71 11.61
N TRP A 65 21.04 -21.66 11.18
CA TRP A 65 21.57 -20.61 12.07
C TRP A 65 20.50 -19.58 12.47
N LEU A 66 19.70 -19.14 11.49
CA LEU A 66 18.65 -18.14 11.68
C LEU A 66 17.44 -18.70 12.44
N LYS A 67 17.08 -19.97 12.18
CA LYS A 67 15.92 -20.65 12.76
C LYS A 67 14.67 -19.76 12.73
N GLU A 68 14.07 -19.51 13.88
CA GLU A 68 12.86 -18.71 14.06
C GLU A 68 13.04 -17.22 13.70
N THR A 69 14.28 -16.70 13.61
CA THR A 69 14.53 -15.27 13.38
C THR A 69 14.55 -14.85 11.91
N VAL A 70 14.38 -15.81 10.98
CA VAL A 70 14.32 -15.56 9.53
C VAL A 70 13.21 -14.59 9.14
N SER A 71 12.12 -14.55 9.89
CA SER A 71 11.04 -13.57 9.71
C SER A 71 10.22 -13.41 11.00
N LEU A 72 9.49 -12.29 11.10
CA LEU A 72 8.57 -12.07 12.22
C LEU A 72 7.45 -13.13 12.27
N LYS A 73 7.00 -13.66 11.13
CA LYS A 73 6.00 -14.74 11.08
C LYS A 73 6.56 -16.06 11.63
N ALA A 74 7.76 -16.44 11.20
CA ALA A 74 8.43 -17.64 11.73
C ALA A 74 8.67 -17.52 13.23
N PHE A 75 9.03 -16.33 13.70
CA PHE A 75 9.21 -16.06 15.12
C PHE A 75 7.91 -16.18 15.90
N ALA A 76 6.81 -15.62 15.38
CA ALA A 76 5.50 -15.70 16.00
C ALA A 76 5.00 -17.14 16.12
N HIS A 77 5.16 -17.93 15.05
CA HIS A 77 4.83 -19.35 15.03
C HIS A 77 5.61 -20.12 16.11
N PHE A 78 6.94 -20.01 16.09
CA PHE A 78 7.80 -20.66 17.07
C PHE A 78 7.42 -20.27 18.51
N TYR A 79 7.28 -18.98 18.79
CA TYR A 79 7.01 -18.51 20.15
C TYR A 79 5.62 -18.94 20.64
N ALA A 80 4.61 -18.95 19.78
CA ALA A 80 3.29 -19.47 20.11
C ALA A 80 3.34 -20.97 20.45
N GLN A 81 4.06 -21.77 19.67
CA GLN A 81 4.26 -23.19 19.95
C GLN A 81 4.96 -23.42 21.30
N GLU A 82 5.99 -22.63 21.60
CA GLU A 82 6.74 -22.72 22.85
C GLU A 82 5.88 -22.38 24.06
N ILE A 83 5.05 -21.34 23.97
CA ILE A 83 4.12 -20.98 25.04
C ILE A 83 3.12 -22.09 25.30
N VAL A 84 2.49 -22.63 24.25
CA VAL A 84 1.54 -23.73 24.42
C VAL A 84 2.24 -24.91 25.10
N ARG A 85 3.45 -25.26 24.65
CA ARG A 85 4.25 -26.33 25.26
C ARG A 85 4.61 -26.07 26.72
N ILE A 86 4.98 -24.85 27.08
CA ILE A 86 5.36 -24.50 28.46
C ILE A 86 4.15 -24.56 29.39
N GLU A 87 3.01 -24.03 28.94
CA GLU A 87 1.81 -23.93 29.76
C GLU A 87 1.05 -25.26 29.88
N THR A 88 1.12 -26.14 28.87
CA THR A 88 0.33 -27.39 28.84
C THR A 88 1.16 -28.66 28.80
N GLY A 89 2.46 -28.58 28.49
CA GLY A 89 3.33 -29.73 28.28
C GLY A 89 3.16 -30.40 26.91
N GLU A 90 2.26 -29.91 26.05
CA GLU A 90 1.95 -30.52 24.75
C GLU A 90 2.63 -29.78 23.58
N LEU A 91 3.12 -30.53 22.59
CA LEU A 91 3.65 -29.96 21.36
C LEU A 91 2.56 -29.96 20.28
N VAL A 92 1.95 -28.79 20.07
CA VAL A 92 0.88 -28.57 19.08
C VAL A 92 1.36 -27.59 18.00
N ASP A 93 0.84 -27.72 16.78
CA ASP A 93 1.03 -26.69 15.76
C ASP A 93 0.10 -25.50 16.06
N PRO A 94 0.64 -24.30 16.40
CA PRO A 94 -0.16 -23.16 16.81
C PRO A 94 -1.01 -22.56 15.68
N GLU A 95 -0.78 -22.93 14.41
CA GLU A 95 -1.67 -22.52 13.30
C GLU A 95 -3.03 -23.23 13.34
N HIS A 96 -3.15 -24.33 14.07
CA HIS A 96 -4.41 -25.05 14.29
C HIS A 96 -5.19 -24.58 15.52
N ILE A 97 -4.62 -23.65 16.30
CA ILE A 97 -5.31 -22.97 17.40
C ILE A 97 -5.85 -21.65 16.87
N LEU A 98 -7.17 -21.48 16.95
CA LEU A 98 -7.88 -20.33 16.43
C LEU A 98 -8.35 -19.45 17.59
N VAL A 99 -8.14 -18.15 17.43
CA VAL A 99 -8.54 -17.12 18.37
C VAL A 99 -9.65 -16.29 17.72
N ASN A 100 -10.87 -16.44 18.23
CA ASN A 100 -12.00 -15.60 17.86
C ASN A 100 -12.01 -14.39 18.78
N ALA A 101 -11.70 -13.23 18.23
CA ALA A 101 -11.64 -11.95 18.92
C ALA A 101 -12.83 -11.08 18.49
N SER A 102 -13.65 -10.64 19.45
CA SER A 102 -14.82 -9.79 19.23
C SER A 102 -14.67 -8.48 19.99
N HIS A 103 -14.71 -7.37 19.27
CA HIS A 103 -14.62 -6.02 19.83
C HIS A 103 -15.86 -5.21 19.53
N THR A 104 -16.43 -4.60 20.55
CA THR A 104 -17.64 -3.77 20.42
C THR A 104 -17.29 -2.32 20.68
N PHE A 105 -17.74 -1.44 19.79
CA PHE A 105 -17.64 0.01 19.94
C PHE A 105 -18.87 0.69 19.33
N TYR A 106 -18.97 2.01 19.46
CA TYR A 106 -20.15 2.77 19.01
C TYR A 106 -19.77 3.81 17.96
N VAL A 107 -20.62 3.92 16.94
CA VAL A 107 -20.55 4.98 15.92
C VAL A 107 -21.85 5.78 16.00
N GLY A 108 -21.78 6.93 16.64
CA GLY A 108 -22.97 7.67 17.04
C GLY A 108 -23.82 6.84 18.00
N GLN A 109 -25.06 6.54 17.63
CA GLN A 109 -25.96 5.69 18.41
C GLN A 109 -25.93 4.22 17.99
N GLN A 110 -25.21 3.87 16.91
CA GLN A 110 -25.19 2.52 16.36
C GLN A 110 -24.10 1.69 17.03
N LYS A 111 -24.41 0.44 17.35
CA LYS A 111 -23.45 -0.49 17.92
C LYS A 111 -22.71 -1.18 16.77
N VAL A 112 -21.39 -1.23 16.85
CA VAL A 112 -20.54 -1.90 15.87
C VAL A 112 -19.79 -3.03 16.55
N VAL A 113 -19.89 -4.23 15.99
CA VAL A 113 -19.17 -5.41 16.46
C VAL A 113 -18.20 -5.86 15.37
N GLN A 114 -16.91 -5.81 15.69
CA GLN A 114 -15.84 -6.32 14.83
C GLN A 114 -15.41 -7.70 15.34
N ARG A 115 -15.57 -8.72 14.50
CA ARG A 115 -15.15 -10.10 14.77
C ARG A 115 -13.98 -10.49 13.88
N ASN A 116 -12.92 -11.00 14.48
CA ASN A 116 -11.74 -11.51 13.80
C ASN A 116 -11.47 -12.93 14.27
N ARG A 117 -11.27 -13.86 13.34
CA ARG A 117 -10.81 -15.23 13.59
C ARG A 117 -9.41 -15.36 13.03
N LEU A 118 -8.46 -15.45 13.94
CA LEU A 118 -7.02 -15.44 13.66
C LEU A 118 -6.39 -16.75 14.14
N THR A 119 -5.26 -17.14 13.57
CA THR A 119 -4.44 -18.19 14.21
C THR A 119 -3.78 -17.62 15.48
N LEU A 120 -3.36 -18.49 16.40
CA LEU A 120 -2.69 -18.05 17.63
C LEU A 120 -1.47 -17.14 17.35
N PRO A 121 -0.55 -17.47 16.42
CA PRO A 121 0.56 -16.58 16.06
C PRO A 121 0.09 -15.21 15.54
N GLU A 122 -0.93 -15.18 14.68
CA GLU A 122 -1.49 -13.93 14.14
C GLU A 122 -2.10 -13.05 15.24
N PHE A 123 -2.86 -13.65 16.17
CA PHE A 123 -3.43 -12.93 17.29
C PHE A 123 -2.35 -12.33 18.20
N MET A 124 -1.28 -13.09 18.49
CA MET A 124 -0.18 -12.63 19.33
C MET A 124 0.62 -11.47 18.69
N LEU A 125 0.67 -11.38 17.36
CA LEU A 125 1.24 -10.22 16.65
C LEU A 125 0.36 -8.97 16.73
N ASN A 126 -0.96 -9.13 16.83
CA ASN A 126 -1.91 -8.02 16.96
C ASN A 126 -2.00 -7.51 18.41
N GLY A 127 -1.96 -8.42 19.39
CA GLY A 127 -1.97 -8.10 20.81
C GLY A 127 -3.36 -7.77 21.38
N LEU A 128 -3.40 -7.58 22.70
CA LEU A 128 -4.62 -7.24 23.45
C LEU A 128 -4.99 -5.75 23.33
N TYR A 129 -6.20 -5.39 23.74
CA TYR A 129 -6.70 -4.01 23.74
C TYR A 129 -6.60 -3.38 25.14
N ASP A 130 -6.66 -2.05 25.21
CA ASP A 130 -6.58 -1.35 26.47
C ASP A 130 -7.86 -1.58 27.30
N PRO A 131 -7.74 -1.74 28.63
CA PRO A 131 -8.87 -2.12 29.48
C PRO A 131 -9.84 -0.95 29.78
N SER A 132 -9.53 0.27 29.34
CA SER A 132 -10.31 1.49 29.65
C SER A 132 -11.62 1.63 28.87
N SER A 133 -11.84 0.80 27.85
CA SER A 133 -13.06 0.79 27.03
C SER A 133 -13.91 -0.45 27.28
N VAL A 134 -14.58 -0.94 26.24
CA VAL A 134 -15.15 -2.27 26.21
C VAL A 134 -14.00 -3.29 26.12
N PRO A 135 -13.97 -4.33 26.97
CA PRO A 135 -12.94 -5.36 26.90
C PRO A 135 -13.10 -6.16 25.60
N LEU A 136 -11.97 -6.55 25.02
CA LEU A 136 -11.95 -7.49 23.90
C LEU A 136 -12.46 -8.85 24.39
N GLU A 137 -13.50 -9.40 23.76
CA GLU A 137 -13.98 -10.77 24.02
C GLU A 137 -13.14 -11.76 23.21
N ILE A 138 -12.66 -12.84 23.85
CA ILE A 138 -11.79 -13.82 23.22
C ILE A 138 -12.35 -15.22 23.48
N THR A 139 -12.49 -16.03 22.42
CA THR A 139 -12.72 -17.47 22.56
C THR A 139 -11.66 -18.24 21.76
N LEU A 140 -11.24 -19.38 22.30
CA LEU A 140 -10.27 -20.27 21.69
C LEU A 140 -10.98 -21.50 21.12
N GLU A 141 -10.63 -21.87 19.90
CA GLU A 141 -11.18 -23.03 19.19
C GLU A 141 -10.07 -23.77 18.44
N GLY A 142 -10.26 -25.06 18.17
CA GLY A 142 -9.31 -25.86 17.40
C GLY A 142 -9.34 -27.32 17.84
N GLU A 143 -9.24 -28.24 16.88
CA GLU A 143 -9.26 -29.69 17.16
C GLU A 143 -8.07 -30.12 18.04
N THR A 144 -6.96 -29.39 17.96
CA THR A 144 -5.73 -29.65 18.71
C THR A 144 -5.52 -28.68 19.87
N LEU A 145 -6.54 -27.88 20.25
CA LEU A 145 -6.43 -26.96 21.39
C LEU A 145 -6.29 -27.76 22.70
N PRO A 146 -5.16 -27.64 23.43
CA PRO A 146 -5.02 -28.32 24.71
C PRO A 146 -6.02 -27.75 25.74
N PRO A 147 -6.64 -28.58 26.59
CA PRO A 147 -7.69 -28.15 27.51
C PRO A 147 -7.21 -27.13 28.56
N ASP A 148 -5.94 -27.17 28.91
CA ASP A 148 -5.33 -26.27 29.90
C ASP A 148 -4.94 -24.91 29.29
N PHE A 149 -4.89 -24.80 27.95
CA PHE A 149 -4.61 -23.53 27.27
C PHE A 149 -5.89 -22.71 27.13
N THR A 150 -6.18 -21.89 28.15
CA THR A 150 -7.42 -21.10 28.24
C THR A 150 -7.23 -19.63 27.84
N GLU A 151 -8.34 -18.90 27.67
CA GLU A 151 -8.33 -17.44 27.47
C GLU A 151 -7.53 -16.71 28.55
N GLN A 152 -7.68 -17.12 29.81
CA GLN A 152 -6.98 -16.51 30.94
C GLN A 152 -5.46 -16.68 30.81
N VAL A 153 -5.00 -17.89 30.45
CA VAL A 153 -3.58 -18.17 30.19
C VAL A 153 -3.07 -17.30 29.04
N LEU A 154 -3.80 -17.20 27.94
CA LEU A 154 -3.43 -16.35 26.81
C LEU A 154 -3.28 -14.88 27.24
N ARG A 155 -4.20 -14.37 28.07
CA ARG A 155 -4.14 -12.99 28.60
C ARG A 155 -2.95 -12.76 29.53
N GLU A 156 -2.61 -13.74 30.36
CA GLU A 156 -1.46 -13.68 31.26
C GLU A 156 -0.14 -13.67 30.48
N VAL A 157 -0.03 -14.52 29.46
CA VAL A 157 1.14 -14.59 28.58
C VAL A 157 1.31 -13.29 27.79
N LEU A 158 0.22 -12.71 27.29
CA LEU A 158 0.19 -11.41 26.60
C LEU A 158 0.08 -10.20 27.55
N GLY A 159 0.44 -10.39 28.82
CA GLY A 159 0.41 -9.35 29.86
C GLY A 159 1.21 -8.09 29.51
N ASP A 160 1.17 -7.09 30.40
CA ASP A 160 1.56 -5.70 30.09
C ASP A 160 2.97 -5.52 29.50
N GLU A 161 3.93 -6.35 29.90
CA GLU A 161 5.33 -6.22 29.48
C GLU A 161 5.65 -6.99 28.19
N ASN A 162 4.83 -7.97 27.80
CA ASN A 162 5.18 -8.97 26.78
C ASN A 162 4.66 -8.57 25.40
N SER A 163 5.49 -7.87 24.62
CA SER A 163 5.22 -7.62 23.20
C SER A 163 6.05 -8.54 22.32
N MET A 164 5.40 -9.46 21.60
CA MET A 164 6.04 -10.39 20.66
C MET A 164 6.87 -9.65 19.60
N ARG A 165 6.34 -8.55 19.04
CA ARG A 165 7.08 -7.72 18.08
C ARG A 165 8.37 -7.17 18.68
N SER A 166 8.30 -6.68 19.92
CA SER A 166 9.48 -6.13 20.60
C SER A 166 10.53 -7.21 20.86
N LEU A 167 10.09 -8.41 21.24
CA LEU A 167 10.97 -9.56 21.45
C LEU A 167 11.64 -10.04 20.15
N TYR A 168 10.91 -10.06 19.03
CA TYR A 168 11.49 -10.37 17.73
C TYR A 168 12.62 -9.40 17.37
N ALA A 169 12.40 -8.09 17.55
CA ALA A 169 13.41 -7.09 17.24
C ALA A 169 14.69 -7.28 18.07
N GLU A 170 14.57 -7.68 19.34
CA GLU A 170 15.72 -8.03 20.18
C GLU A 170 16.46 -9.28 19.66
N LYS A 171 15.71 -10.35 19.35
CA LYS A 171 16.30 -11.61 18.85
C LYS A 171 16.91 -11.49 17.47
N PHE A 172 16.32 -10.64 16.62
CA PHE A 172 16.92 -10.25 15.35
C PHE A 172 18.29 -9.62 15.57
N GLU A 173 18.42 -8.63 16.47
CA GLU A 173 19.72 -8.00 16.74
C GLU A 173 20.74 -8.98 17.31
N GLU A 174 20.35 -9.86 18.23
CA GLU A 174 21.22 -10.90 18.79
C GLU A 174 21.76 -11.85 17.70
N LYS A 175 20.89 -12.29 16.78
CA LYS A 175 21.26 -13.25 15.73
C LYS A 175 22.07 -12.63 14.60
N TYR A 176 21.63 -11.49 14.08
CA TYR A 176 22.24 -10.87 12.90
C TYR A 176 23.56 -10.12 13.21
N THR A 177 23.96 -10.05 14.47
CA THR A 177 25.30 -9.61 14.89
C THR A 177 26.28 -10.76 15.16
N SER A 178 25.80 -12.02 15.13
CA SER A 178 26.62 -13.21 15.32
C SER A 178 27.57 -13.46 14.14
N GLU A 179 28.84 -13.73 14.44
CA GLU A 179 29.84 -14.05 13.40
C GLU A 179 29.49 -15.28 12.58
N ALA A 180 28.86 -16.30 13.18
CA ALA A 180 28.45 -17.50 12.46
C ALA A 180 27.38 -17.19 11.40
N VAL A 181 26.39 -16.36 11.75
CA VAL A 181 25.33 -15.93 10.83
C VAL A 181 25.92 -15.06 9.72
N LEU A 182 26.79 -14.11 10.07
CA LEU A 182 27.40 -13.23 9.07
C LEU A 182 28.34 -13.99 8.10
N GLN A 183 29.01 -15.05 8.57
CA GLN A 183 29.78 -15.96 7.70
C GLN A 183 28.88 -16.79 6.79
N ALA A 184 27.77 -17.33 7.30
CA ALA A 184 26.80 -18.09 6.51
C ALA A 184 26.16 -17.21 5.42
N LEU A 185 25.76 -15.98 5.76
CA LEU A 185 25.25 -14.99 4.80
C LEU A 185 26.27 -14.68 3.70
N GLN A 186 27.54 -14.55 4.07
CA GLN A 186 28.62 -14.32 3.10
C GLN A 186 28.80 -15.51 2.16
N ALA A 187 28.77 -16.74 2.68
CA ALA A 187 28.89 -17.95 1.87
C ALA A 187 27.73 -18.12 0.89
N VAL A 188 26.50 -17.79 1.31
CA VAL A 188 25.31 -17.78 0.45
C VAL A 188 25.43 -16.72 -0.63
N LEU A 189 25.83 -15.50 -0.28
CA LEU A 189 26.00 -14.42 -1.27
C LEU A 189 27.02 -14.80 -2.33
N ASP A 190 28.18 -15.32 -1.92
CA ASP A 190 29.25 -15.78 -2.80
C ASP A 190 28.74 -16.83 -3.82
N SER A 191 28.12 -17.91 -3.32
CA SER A 191 27.54 -18.94 -4.21
C SER A 191 26.43 -18.42 -5.10
N ARG A 192 25.63 -17.46 -4.64
CA ARG A 192 24.55 -16.87 -5.43
C ARG A 192 25.11 -16.00 -6.55
N THR A 193 26.16 -15.23 -6.28
CA THR A 193 26.84 -14.44 -7.31
C THR A 193 27.52 -15.33 -8.34
N ASP A 194 28.14 -16.44 -7.91
CA ASP A 194 28.76 -17.40 -8.82
C ASP A 194 27.72 -18.05 -9.75
N LEU A 195 26.64 -18.62 -9.19
CA LEU A 195 25.58 -19.25 -9.97
C LEU A 195 24.92 -18.28 -10.94
N SER A 196 24.56 -17.08 -10.45
CA SER A 196 23.80 -16.12 -11.25
C SER A 196 24.65 -15.44 -12.33
N SER A 197 25.94 -15.18 -12.08
CA SER A 197 26.85 -14.62 -13.10
C SER A 197 27.14 -15.64 -14.20
N PHE A 198 27.32 -16.92 -13.83
CA PHE A 198 27.45 -18.01 -14.80
C PHE A 198 26.17 -18.19 -15.63
N SER A 199 25.00 -18.14 -14.97
CA SER A 199 23.71 -18.17 -15.67
C SER A 199 23.55 -17.00 -16.64
N ALA A 200 24.00 -15.80 -16.25
CA ALA A 200 23.97 -14.62 -17.09
C ALA A 200 24.89 -14.74 -18.31
N LYS A 201 26.07 -15.37 -18.17
CA LYS A 201 26.93 -15.73 -19.30
C LYS A 201 26.19 -16.64 -20.28
N LEU A 202 25.59 -17.74 -19.80
CA LEU A 202 24.88 -18.70 -20.65
C LEU A 202 23.67 -18.07 -21.37
N GLN A 203 23.06 -17.06 -20.79
CA GLN A 203 21.96 -16.29 -21.39
C GLN A 203 22.44 -15.19 -22.35
N GLY A 204 23.76 -14.93 -22.43
CA GLY A 204 24.33 -13.83 -23.22
C GLY A 204 24.10 -12.45 -22.61
N HIS A 205 23.81 -12.37 -21.31
CA HIS A 205 23.69 -11.11 -20.57
C HIS A 205 25.04 -10.56 -20.08
N LEU A 206 26.05 -11.42 -19.97
CA LEU A 206 27.43 -11.06 -19.66
C LEU A 206 28.38 -11.65 -20.69
N SER A 207 29.36 -10.84 -21.11
CA SER A 207 30.54 -11.31 -21.85
C SER A 207 31.55 -12.04 -20.95
N ASP A 208 32.46 -12.81 -21.55
CA ASP A 208 33.55 -13.48 -20.83
C ASP A 208 34.49 -12.47 -20.11
N ASP A 209 34.71 -11.30 -20.71
CA ASP A 209 35.51 -10.23 -20.08
C ASP A 209 34.80 -9.65 -18.84
N SER A 210 33.49 -9.42 -18.93
CA SER A 210 32.67 -8.99 -17.79
C SER A 210 32.64 -10.05 -16.68
N LEU A 211 32.52 -11.33 -17.03
CA LEU A 211 32.58 -12.42 -16.04
C LEU A 211 33.93 -12.46 -15.33
N LYS A 212 35.03 -12.27 -16.06
CA LYS A 212 36.37 -12.19 -15.48
C LYS A 212 36.54 -11.02 -14.51
N ILE A 213 35.89 -9.88 -14.76
CA ILE A 213 35.87 -8.75 -13.80
C ILE A 213 35.20 -9.19 -12.49
N VAL A 214 34.07 -9.89 -12.57
CA VAL A 214 33.34 -10.41 -11.40
C VAL A 214 34.23 -11.39 -10.62
N GLU A 215 34.80 -12.40 -11.28
CA GLU A 215 35.67 -13.41 -10.66
C GLU A 215 36.88 -12.79 -9.93
N LEU A 216 37.62 -11.92 -10.61
CA LEU A 216 38.85 -11.33 -10.06
C LEU A 216 38.56 -10.35 -8.91
N ALA A 217 37.44 -9.62 -8.99
CA ALA A 217 37.00 -8.75 -7.92
C ALA A 217 36.54 -9.56 -6.69
N SER A 218 35.78 -10.65 -6.87
CA SER A 218 35.38 -11.58 -5.79
C SER A 218 36.59 -12.21 -5.10
N GLN A 219 37.66 -12.49 -5.84
CA GLN A 219 38.94 -12.98 -5.31
C GLN A 219 39.83 -11.90 -4.66
N ASN A 220 39.35 -10.65 -4.58
CA ASN A 220 40.08 -9.49 -4.06
C ASN A 220 41.44 -9.25 -4.76
N VAL A 221 41.50 -9.51 -6.07
CA VAL A 221 42.71 -9.26 -6.88
C VAL A 221 42.99 -7.75 -6.96
N ARG A 222 44.26 -7.36 -6.85
CA ARG A 222 44.68 -5.95 -6.91
C ARG A 222 44.15 -5.27 -8.18
N ASN A 223 43.69 -4.03 -8.03
CA ASN A 223 43.05 -3.18 -9.05
C ASN A 223 41.64 -3.61 -9.49
N TYR A 224 41.13 -4.76 -9.05
CA TYR A 224 39.72 -5.11 -9.21
C TYR A 224 38.97 -4.74 -7.93
N SER A 225 37.78 -4.15 -8.04
CA SER A 225 37.08 -3.66 -6.85
C SER A 225 35.57 -3.82 -6.94
N MET A 226 34.98 -4.16 -5.79
CA MET A 226 33.55 -4.10 -5.57
C MET A 226 33.18 -2.81 -4.85
N GLY A 227 31.96 -2.35 -5.05
CA GLY A 227 31.41 -1.23 -4.31
C GLY A 227 29.89 -1.23 -4.30
N SER A 228 29.34 -0.52 -3.34
CA SER A 228 27.90 -0.29 -3.24
C SER A 228 27.48 0.90 -4.09
N LEU A 229 26.20 0.92 -4.45
CA LEU A 229 25.58 1.99 -5.22
C LEU A 229 24.57 2.76 -4.37
N SER A 230 24.48 4.08 -4.55
CA SER A 230 23.50 4.97 -3.91
C SER A 230 23.18 6.13 -4.84
N PHE A 231 22.08 6.86 -4.61
CA PHE A 231 21.95 8.19 -5.22
C PHE A 231 23.01 9.14 -4.68
N ASP A 232 23.44 10.10 -5.49
CA ASP A 232 24.34 11.14 -5.01
C ASP A 232 23.68 11.89 -3.85
N THR A 233 24.45 12.20 -2.81
CA THR A 233 24.01 12.78 -1.52
C THR A 233 23.18 11.90 -0.57
N TRP A 234 22.88 10.63 -0.91
CA TRP A 234 22.25 9.69 0.03
C TRP A 234 23.29 9.07 0.95
N LYS A 235 22.87 8.70 2.16
CA LYS A 235 23.76 8.10 3.16
C LYS A 235 23.84 6.59 3.00
N HIS A 236 22.74 5.94 2.63
CA HIS A 236 22.67 4.48 2.53
C HIS A 236 22.77 4.01 1.08
N ALA A 237 23.40 2.85 0.91
CA ALA A 237 23.42 2.14 -0.35
C ALA A 237 22.07 1.48 -0.64
N PHE A 238 21.80 1.25 -1.92
CA PHE A 238 20.77 0.33 -2.35
C PHE A 238 21.12 -1.09 -1.90
N GLN A 239 20.12 -1.79 -1.37
CA GLN A 239 20.23 -3.19 -0.97
C GLN A 239 20.54 -4.06 -2.19
N GLY A 240 21.40 -5.06 -1.98
CA GLY A 240 21.66 -6.12 -2.96
C GLY A 240 22.40 -5.67 -4.24
N MET A 241 22.58 -4.37 -4.46
CA MET A 241 23.29 -3.85 -5.63
C MET A 241 24.80 -3.82 -5.42
N ILE A 242 25.53 -4.50 -6.29
CA ILE A 242 27.00 -4.58 -6.24
C ILE A 242 27.58 -4.16 -7.58
N VAL A 243 28.51 -3.21 -7.57
CA VAL A 243 29.22 -2.76 -8.76
C VAL A 243 30.65 -3.30 -8.74
N TYR A 244 30.97 -4.13 -9.73
CA TYR A 244 32.29 -4.70 -9.96
C TYR A 244 33.01 -3.86 -11.02
N CYS A 245 34.22 -3.39 -10.71
CA CYS A 245 35.05 -2.61 -11.64
C CYS A 245 36.35 -3.34 -11.94
N GLY A 246 36.75 -3.28 -13.22
CA GLY A 246 38.05 -3.76 -13.69
C GLY A 246 39.22 -2.86 -13.28
N PRO A 247 40.43 -3.13 -13.80
CA PRO A 247 41.67 -2.48 -13.38
C PRO A 247 41.74 -0.98 -13.70
N GLU A 248 40.92 -0.52 -14.65
CA GLU A 248 40.78 0.87 -15.08
C GLU A 248 39.89 1.71 -14.13
N GLY A 249 39.28 1.08 -13.12
CA GLY A 249 38.47 1.78 -12.13
C GLY A 249 37.15 2.30 -12.69
N GLU A 250 36.81 3.56 -12.40
CA GLU A 250 35.50 4.14 -12.73
C GLU A 250 35.36 4.55 -14.22
N ASP A 251 36.50 4.80 -14.88
CA ASP A 251 36.56 5.20 -16.28
C ASP A 251 36.50 4.00 -17.25
N GLY A 252 36.69 2.78 -16.74
CA GLY A 252 36.69 1.56 -17.54
C GLY A 252 35.50 0.64 -17.27
N PRO A 253 35.52 -0.58 -17.85
CA PRO A 253 34.39 -1.50 -17.80
C PRO A 253 33.97 -1.87 -16.37
N CYS A 254 32.66 -1.88 -16.15
CA CYS A 254 32.06 -2.27 -14.88
C CYS A 254 30.81 -3.12 -15.08
N VAL A 255 30.52 -3.95 -14.09
CA VAL A 255 29.38 -4.87 -14.08
C VAL A 255 28.52 -4.58 -12.86
N LEU A 256 27.22 -4.42 -13.06
CA LEU A 256 26.23 -4.29 -11.98
C LEU A 256 25.56 -5.65 -11.74
N TYR A 257 25.63 -6.12 -10.50
CA TYR A 257 24.71 -7.10 -9.93
C TYR A 257 23.51 -6.36 -9.33
N ALA A 258 22.32 -6.65 -9.83
CA ALA A 258 21.05 -6.05 -9.40
C ALA A 258 19.96 -7.14 -9.37
N PRO A 259 19.88 -7.92 -8.27
CA PRO A 259 18.86 -8.97 -8.14
C PRO A 259 17.47 -8.35 -8.15
N GLU A 260 16.51 -9.05 -8.75
CA GLU A 260 15.11 -8.62 -8.93
C GLU A 260 14.91 -7.31 -9.72
N ALA A 261 15.93 -6.88 -10.48
CA ALA A 261 15.77 -5.73 -11.36
C ALA A 261 14.65 -5.97 -12.40
N PRO A 262 13.95 -4.91 -12.83
CA PRO A 262 12.86 -5.03 -13.79
C PRO A 262 13.34 -5.64 -15.11
N GLY A 263 12.47 -6.42 -15.76
CA GLY A 263 12.79 -7.07 -17.04
C GLY A 263 13.50 -8.42 -16.94
N GLY A 264 13.61 -9.01 -15.74
CA GLY A 264 14.07 -10.39 -15.54
C GLY A 264 15.58 -10.59 -15.70
N ARG A 265 16.37 -9.51 -15.76
CA ARG A 265 17.84 -9.55 -15.80
C ARG A 265 18.41 -9.25 -14.42
N VAL A 266 19.46 -9.97 -14.04
CA VAL A 266 20.14 -9.82 -12.74
C VAL A 266 21.51 -9.12 -12.89
N TRP A 267 22.11 -9.23 -14.07
CA TRP A 267 23.45 -8.74 -14.35
C TRP A 267 23.43 -7.80 -15.56
N PHE A 268 24.19 -6.71 -15.46
CA PHE A 268 24.26 -5.66 -16.48
C PHE A 268 25.72 -5.24 -16.69
N GLU A 269 26.18 -5.26 -17.94
CA GLU A 269 27.53 -4.80 -18.31
C GLU A 269 27.51 -3.36 -18.83
N PHE A 270 28.54 -2.60 -18.45
CA PHE A 270 28.71 -1.21 -18.85
C PHE A 270 30.17 -0.93 -19.16
N VAL A 271 30.42 -0.02 -20.11
CA VAL A 271 31.79 0.39 -20.47
C VAL A 271 32.38 1.41 -19.48
N SER A 272 31.58 2.00 -18.60
CA SER A 272 32.00 2.92 -17.53
C SER A 272 30.89 3.16 -16.50
N ILE A 273 31.27 3.70 -15.33
CA ILE A 273 30.30 4.16 -14.30
C ILE A 273 29.38 5.26 -14.85
N LYS A 274 29.85 6.06 -15.81
CA LYS A 274 29.04 7.08 -16.47
C LYS A 274 27.86 6.47 -17.24
N GLN A 275 28.05 5.33 -17.91
CA GLN A 275 26.96 4.64 -18.59
C GLN A 275 25.97 4.02 -17.59
N LEU A 276 26.48 3.43 -16.51
CA LEU A 276 25.66 2.96 -15.39
C LEU A 276 24.80 4.10 -14.81
N ASN A 277 25.35 5.31 -14.68
CA ASN A 277 24.60 6.48 -14.19
C ASN A 277 23.39 6.81 -15.08
N PHE A 278 23.52 6.75 -16.41
CA PHE A 278 22.39 6.95 -17.33
C PHE A 278 21.38 5.81 -17.23
N HIS A 279 21.84 4.56 -17.10
CA HIS A 279 20.95 3.42 -16.92
C HIS A 279 20.09 3.56 -15.65
N MET A 280 20.68 4.03 -14.55
CA MET A 280 19.95 4.31 -13.30
C MET A 280 18.92 5.44 -13.48
N ALA A 281 19.24 6.48 -14.28
CA ALA A 281 18.28 7.51 -14.63
C ALA A 281 17.11 6.93 -15.45
N ASP A 282 17.38 6.02 -16.39
CA ASP A 282 16.33 5.37 -17.18
C ASP A 282 15.36 4.53 -16.32
N TRP A 283 15.86 3.86 -15.26
CA TRP A 283 14.98 3.18 -14.30
C TRP A 283 14.04 4.14 -13.57
N THR A 284 14.44 5.39 -13.31
CA THR A 284 13.53 6.37 -12.69
C THR A 284 12.39 6.82 -13.61
N ASN A 285 12.54 6.62 -14.93
CA ASN A 285 11.50 6.95 -15.92
C ASN A 285 10.44 5.84 -16.06
N GLN A 286 10.68 4.64 -15.53
CA GLN A 286 9.78 3.49 -15.64
C GLN A 286 9.11 3.18 -14.29
N PRO A 287 7.79 2.95 -14.23
CA PRO A 287 7.10 2.60 -12.98
C PRO A 287 7.73 1.40 -12.25
N ALA A 288 8.06 0.34 -12.99
CA ALA A 288 8.72 -0.86 -12.45
C ALA A 288 10.14 -0.55 -11.93
N GLY A 289 10.89 0.34 -12.58
CA GLY A 289 12.22 0.77 -12.13
C GLY A 289 12.16 1.65 -10.89
N ARG A 290 11.20 2.59 -10.80
CA ARG A 290 10.94 3.36 -9.58
C ARG A 290 10.54 2.45 -8.42
N SER A 291 9.65 1.48 -8.65
CA SER A 291 9.23 0.51 -7.62
C SER A 291 10.45 -0.26 -7.09
N TYR A 292 11.26 -0.79 -8.01
CA TYR A 292 12.50 -1.49 -7.68
C TYR A 292 13.46 -0.63 -6.85
N LEU A 293 13.79 0.59 -7.30
CA LEU A 293 14.72 1.49 -6.59
C LEU A 293 14.20 1.92 -5.20
N SER A 294 12.88 2.06 -5.05
CA SER A 294 12.27 2.34 -3.75
C SER A 294 12.38 1.15 -2.79
N ARG A 295 12.11 -0.09 -3.26
CA ARG A 295 12.31 -1.30 -2.45
C ARG A 295 13.76 -1.45 -2.02
N GLN A 296 14.71 -1.26 -2.94
CA GLN A 296 16.13 -1.36 -2.63
C GLN A 296 16.66 -0.20 -1.79
N SER A 297 15.93 0.92 -1.67
CA SER A 297 16.32 2.00 -0.77
C SER A 297 16.20 1.57 0.69
N HIS A 298 17.09 2.06 1.54
CA HIS A 298 16.98 1.89 2.99
C HIS A 298 15.69 2.56 3.50
N ALA A 299 14.99 1.93 4.46
CA ALA A 299 13.69 2.40 4.95
C ALA A 299 13.69 3.90 5.35
N ALA A 300 14.73 4.34 6.07
CA ALA A 300 14.89 5.72 6.52
C ALA A 300 15.09 6.78 5.40
N GLU A 301 15.41 6.36 4.18
CA GLU A 301 15.60 7.25 3.02
C GLU A 301 14.57 7.00 1.90
N ARG A 302 13.71 5.99 2.06
CA ARG A 302 12.77 5.52 1.02
C ARG A 302 11.79 6.60 0.56
N GLU A 303 11.16 7.29 1.50
CA GLU A 303 10.21 8.37 1.19
C GLU A 303 10.89 9.53 0.46
N ARG A 304 12.10 9.90 0.89
CA ARG A 304 12.94 10.90 0.22
C ARG A 304 13.33 10.43 -1.18
N THR A 305 13.68 9.16 -1.36
CA THR A 305 13.97 8.53 -2.65
C THR A 305 12.77 8.65 -3.58
N ASP A 306 11.58 8.26 -3.11
CA ASP A 306 10.34 8.33 -3.91
C ASP A 306 10.01 9.78 -4.29
N ALA A 307 10.15 10.73 -3.37
CA ALA A 307 9.98 12.15 -3.66
C ALA A 307 10.97 12.66 -4.71
N TYR A 308 12.25 12.28 -4.60
CA TYR A 308 13.28 12.66 -5.56
C TYR A 308 13.03 12.05 -6.95
N MET A 309 12.65 10.78 -7.05
CA MET A 309 12.33 10.15 -8.35
C MET A 309 11.12 10.81 -9.02
N ARG A 310 10.08 11.18 -8.25
CA ARG A 310 8.94 11.97 -8.76
C ARG A 310 9.37 13.34 -9.27
N PHE A 311 10.21 14.03 -8.51
CA PHE A 311 10.74 15.34 -8.89
C PHE A 311 11.59 15.28 -10.18
N VAL A 312 12.45 14.27 -10.32
CA VAL A 312 13.27 14.09 -11.54
C VAL A 312 12.42 13.68 -12.75
N LEU A 313 11.31 12.95 -12.54
CA LEU A 313 10.38 12.64 -13.63
C LEU A 313 9.77 13.93 -14.24
N GLU A 314 9.39 14.88 -13.38
CA GLU A 314 8.84 16.17 -13.81
C GLU A 314 9.93 17.09 -14.38
N LEU A 315 11.14 17.06 -13.80
CA LEU A 315 12.28 17.89 -14.18
C LEU A 315 13.55 17.04 -14.36
N PRO A 316 13.73 16.38 -15.52
CA PRO A 316 14.88 15.49 -15.76
C PRO A 316 16.26 16.17 -15.63
N SER A 317 16.31 17.49 -15.82
CA SER A 317 17.52 18.31 -15.62
C SER A 317 18.03 18.34 -14.18
N GLN A 318 17.21 17.92 -13.22
CA GLN A 318 17.54 17.88 -11.79
C GLN A 318 18.18 16.56 -11.34
N TRP A 319 18.45 15.64 -12.26
CA TRP A 319 19.17 14.40 -11.98
C TRP A 319 20.59 14.70 -11.44
N ARG A 320 20.82 14.34 -10.18
CA ARG A 320 22.09 14.55 -9.45
C ARG A 320 23.10 13.43 -9.67
N GLY A 321 22.67 12.29 -10.20
CA GLY A 321 23.50 11.13 -10.44
C GLY A 321 23.54 10.11 -9.31
N ILE A 322 24.41 9.12 -9.50
CA ILE A 322 24.71 8.05 -8.56
C ILE A 322 26.08 8.25 -7.92
N LYS A 323 26.26 7.66 -6.74
CA LYS A 323 27.54 7.53 -6.06
C LYS A 323 27.88 6.07 -5.85
N ARG A 324 29.04 5.66 -6.36
CA ARG A 324 29.68 4.39 -6.03
C ARG A 324 30.56 4.57 -4.79
N THR A 325 30.45 3.64 -3.84
CA THR A 325 31.33 3.59 -2.67
C THR A 325 32.13 2.29 -2.70
N PRO A 326 33.44 2.32 -3.01
CA PRO A 326 34.27 1.12 -3.06
C PRO A 326 34.43 0.49 -1.68
N TRP A 327 34.51 -0.83 -1.63
CA TRP A 327 34.68 -1.59 -0.39
C TRP A 327 36.13 -1.95 -0.11
N PRO A 328 36.50 -2.19 1.17
CA PRO A 328 37.85 -2.62 1.52
C PRO A 328 38.24 -3.95 0.86
N GLN A 329 39.42 -3.98 0.25
CA GLN A 329 40.04 -5.21 -0.29
C GLN A 329 40.81 -6.02 0.76
N PHE A 330 40.98 -5.47 1.97
CA PHE A 330 41.74 -6.09 3.07
C PHE A 330 40.87 -6.25 4.32
N GLY A 331 41.24 -7.15 5.22
CA GLY A 331 40.46 -7.45 6.43
C GLY A 331 39.40 -8.52 6.15
N ALA A 332 38.17 -8.32 6.61
CA ALA A 332 37.08 -9.29 6.43
C ALA A 332 36.60 -9.46 4.96
N GLY A 333 37.12 -8.66 4.04
CA GLY A 333 36.88 -8.76 2.60
C GLY A 333 35.65 -7.98 2.10
N ALA A 334 35.57 -7.77 0.79
CA ALA A 334 34.53 -6.94 0.18
C ALA A 334 33.14 -7.59 0.17
N LEU A 335 33.02 -8.91 0.00
CA LEU A 335 31.72 -9.60 0.13
C LEU A 335 31.15 -9.51 1.56
N ARG A 336 32.00 -9.48 2.58
CA ARG A 336 31.55 -9.23 3.96
C ARG A 336 30.92 -7.85 4.10
N GLN A 337 31.46 -6.84 3.42
CA GLN A 337 30.88 -5.51 3.43
C GLN A 337 29.48 -5.48 2.79
N ALA A 338 29.27 -6.24 1.71
CA ALA A 338 27.94 -6.42 1.11
C ALA A 338 26.94 -7.02 2.11
N VAL A 339 27.35 -8.05 2.86
CA VAL A 339 26.52 -8.67 3.90
C VAL A 339 26.18 -7.67 4.99
N LEU A 340 27.14 -6.91 5.49
CA LEU A 340 26.90 -5.91 6.54
C LEU A 340 25.93 -4.81 6.08
N LEU A 341 26.02 -4.38 4.81
CA LEU A 341 25.06 -3.44 4.23
C LEU A 341 23.66 -4.06 4.13
N ASN A 342 23.55 -5.33 3.72
CA ASN A 342 22.26 -6.03 3.69
C ASN A 342 21.64 -6.21 5.09
N VAL A 343 22.45 -6.54 6.10
CA VAL A 343 21.99 -6.61 7.49
C VAL A 343 21.57 -5.22 8.00
N GLY A 344 22.31 -4.17 7.65
CA GLY A 344 21.92 -2.79 7.95
C GLY A 344 20.58 -2.42 7.31
N TRP A 345 20.35 -2.84 6.07
CA TRP A 345 19.06 -2.67 5.40
C TRP A 345 17.93 -3.43 6.11
N LEU A 346 18.12 -4.71 6.41
CA LEU A 346 17.13 -5.52 7.15
C LEU A 346 16.81 -4.92 8.53
N ARG A 347 17.82 -4.41 9.23
CA ARG A 347 17.63 -3.68 10.50
C ARG A 347 16.75 -2.45 10.29
N GLY A 348 17.00 -1.68 9.23
CA GLY A 348 16.17 -0.53 8.87
C GLY A 348 14.70 -0.91 8.62
N GLU A 349 14.46 -2.08 8.01
CA GLU A 349 13.12 -2.62 7.79
C GLU A 349 12.43 -3.03 9.10
N VAL A 350 13.16 -3.71 9.99
CA VAL A 350 12.65 -4.05 11.33
C VAL A 350 12.33 -2.79 12.13
N GLU A 351 13.20 -1.77 12.08
CA GLU A 351 12.98 -0.49 12.78
C GLU A 351 11.81 0.30 12.19
N ALA A 352 11.56 0.24 10.89
CA ALA A 352 10.40 0.88 10.27
C ALA A 352 9.07 0.28 10.75
N VAL A 353 9.05 -1.02 11.03
CA VAL A 353 7.84 -1.73 11.48
C VAL A 353 7.72 -1.75 13.00
N ILE A 354 8.84 -1.80 13.73
CA ILE A 354 8.90 -1.95 15.19
C ILE A 354 9.87 -0.90 15.74
N PRO A 355 9.54 0.40 15.63
CA PRO A 355 10.47 1.46 15.99
C PRO A 355 10.79 1.44 17.50
N ALA A 356 11.94 2.00 17.86
CA ALA A 356 12.43 2.04 19.24
C ALA A 356 11.41 2.66 20.22
N GLY A 357 10.65 3.67 19.79
CA GLY A 357 9.58 4.26 20.60
C GLY A 357 8.42 3.31 20.86
N TYR A 358 8.08 2.41 19.92
CA TYR A 358 7.11 1.34 20.16
C TYR A 358 7.64 0.29 21.14
N ARG A 359 8.90 -0.12 20.97
CA ARG A 359 9.54 -1.12 21.84
C ARG A 359 9.60 -0.66 23.30
N SER A 360 9.82 0.63 23.51
CA SER A 360 9.89 1.28 24.83
C SER A 360 8.55 1.87 25.31
N ALA A 361 7.49 1.80 24.52
CA ALA A 361 6.18 2.31 24.90
C ALA A 361 5.54 1.50 26.04
N SER A 362 4.74 2.19 26.86
CA SER A 362 3.89 1.54 27.87
C SER A 362 2.93 0.52 27.24
N SER A 363 2.51 -0.49 28.00
CA SER A 363 1.48 -1.44 27.58
C SER A 363 0.22 -0.76 27.05
N TYR A 364 -0.23 0.30 27.73
CA TYR A 364 -1.39 1.10 27.34
C TYR A 364 -1.31 1.59 25.89
N HIS A 365 -0.29 2.39 25.53
CA HIS A 365 -0.14 2.89 24.15
C HIS A 365 -0.09 1.79 23.09
N ARG A 366 0.59 0.67 23.35
CA ARG A 366 0.65 -0.46 22.41
C ARG A 366 -0.72 -1.10 22.19
N ARG A 367 -1.48 -1.28 23.28
CA ARG A 367 -2.83 -1.86 23.26
C ARG A 367 -3.87 -0.90 22.66
N TYR A 368 -3.76 0.39 22.96
CA TYR A 368 -4.59 1.42 22.33
C TYR A 368 -4.33 1.49 20.82
N PHE A 369 -3.07 1.39 20.39
CA PHE A 369 -2.73 1.28 18.97
C PHE A 369 -3.37 0.03 18.33
N ALA A 370 -3.30 -1.14 18.96
CA ALA A 370 -3.96 -2.35 18.47
C ALA A 370 -5.48 -2.16 18.32
N ARG A 371 -6.14 -1.59 19.33
CA ARG A 371 -7.59 -1.27 19.30
C ARG A 371 -7.93 -0.34 18.13
N LEU A 372 -7.22 0.78 17.99
CA LEU A 372 -7.47 1.77 16.94
C LEU A 372 -7.40 1.16 15.54
N ASN A 373 -6.46 0.24 15.29
CA ASN A 373 -6.35 -0.41 14.00
C ASN A 373 -7.55 -1.34 13.73
N THR A 374 -8.05 -2.05 14.75
CA THR A 374 -9.28 -2.85 14.62
C THR A 374 -10.52 -1.99 14.39
N GLU A 375 -10.65 -0.88 15.11
CA GLU A 375 -11.77 0.05 14.94
C GLU A 375 -11.72 0.75 13.58
N LEU A 376 -10.55 1.20 13.13
CA LEU A 376 -10.36 1.74 11.78
C LEU A 376 -10.71 0.72 10.70
N LYS A 377 -10.41 -0.57 10.92
CA LYS A 377 -10.79 -1.64 9.99
C LYS A 377 -12.29 -1.75 9.84
N ALA A 378 -13.00 -1.77 10.97
CA ALA A 378 -14.46 -1.80 11.00
C ALA A 378 -15.06 -0.52 10.38
N LEU A 379 -14.55 0.66 10.75
CA LEU A 379 -14.99 1.95 10.22
C LEU A 379 -14.76 2.06 8.71
N THR A 380 -13.62 1.58 8.20
CA THR A 380 -13.32 1.57 6.77
C THR A 380 -14.28 0.64 6.01
N ARG A 381 -14.63 -0.52 6.58
CA ARG A 381 -15.65 -1.40 6.02
C ARG A 381 -17.02 -0.75 5.99
N LEU A 382 -17.44 -0.13 7.09
CA LEU A 382 -18.69 0.64 7.14
C LEU A 382 -18.67 1.77 6.10
N ALA A 383 -17.55 2.49 5.95
CA ALA A 383 -17.39 3.54 4.96
C ALA A 383 -17.51 3.04 3.51
N SER A 384 -17.06 1.82 3.23
CA SER A 384 -17.11 1.22 1.87
C SER A 384 -18.43 0.51 1.55
N HIS A 385 -19.24 0.18 2.55
CA HIS A 385 -20.54 -0.49 2.38
C HIS A 385 -21.70 0.39 2.85
N GLU A 386 -21.90 0.48 4.17
CA GLU A 386 -23.08 1.11 4.77
C GLU A 386 -23.09 2.65 4.63
N ALA A 387 -21.93 3.29 4.61
CA ALA A 387 -21.76 4.73 4.47
C ALA A 387 -21.15 5.12 3.12
N ALA A 388 -21.12 4.20 2.16
CA ALA A 388 -20.49 4.40 0.86
C ALA A 388 -21.07 5.60 0.11
N LEU A 389 -20.19 6.43 -0.43
CA LEU A 389 -20.54 7.42 -1.43
C LEU A 389 -20.59 6.73 -2.80
N ILE A 390 -21.75 6.72 -3.45
CA ILE A 390 -21.87 6.20 -4.80
C ILE A 390 -21.06 7.06 -5.77
N SER A 391 -20.22 6.44 -6.60
CA SER A 391 -19.47 7.17 -7.62
C SER A 391 -20.41 7.76 -8.66
N TYR A 392 -20.02 8.88 -9.29
CA TYR A 392 -20.85 9.46 -10.34
C TYR A 392 -21.03 8.50 -11.51
N GLU A 393 -19.99 7.80 -11.94
CA GLU A 393 -20.06 6.84 -13.05
C GLU A 393 -21.04 5.72 -12.71
N LYS A 394 -20.99 5.22 -11.47
CA LYS A 394 -21.92 4.17 -11.05
C LYS A 394 -23.35 4.69 -10.97
N PHE A 395 -23.55 5.92 -10.46
CA PHE A 395 -24.84 6.58 -10.44
C PHE A 395 -25.39 6.78 -11.86
N ALA A 396 -24.60 7.36 -12.75
CA ALA A 396 -24.97 7.62 -14.14
C ALA A 396 -25.23 6.32 -14.89
N TYR A 397 -24.38 5.31 -14.71
CA TYR A 397 -24.59 3.96 -15.25
C TYR A 397 -25.94 3.39 -14.80
N ASN A 398 -26.23 3.43 -13.49
CA ASN A 398 -27.49 2.90 -12.94
C ASN A 398 -28.69 3.69 -13.47
N LEU A 399 -28.58 5.01 -13.56
CA LEU A 399 -29.60 5.90 -14.11
C LEU A 399 -29.87 5.55 -15.59
N ILE A 400 -28.82 5.40 -16.41
CA ILE A 400 -28.95 5.07 -17.83
C ILE A 400 -29.53 3.67 -18.00
N LYS A 401 -29.00 2.69 -17.24
CA LYS A 401 -29.49 1.32 -17.23
C LYS A 401 -30.99 1.30 -16.95
N GLN A 402 -31.42 1.92 -15.85
CA GLN A 402 -32.83 1.99 -15.48
C GLN A 402 -33.66 2.62 -16.60
N ARG A 403 -33.21 3.74 -17.18
CA ARG A 403 -33.95 4.40 -18.27
C ARG A 403 -34.08 3.54 -19.51
N VAL A 404 -33.04 2.79 -19.87
CA VAL A 404 -33.09 1.86 -21.00
C VAL A 404 -34.03 0.70 -20.70
N GLU A 405 -33.94 0.09 -19.51
CA GLU A 405 -34.80 -1.01 -19.08
C GLU A 405 -36.28 -0.58 -19.03
N ASP A 406 -36.57 0.61 -18.49
CA ASP A 406 -37.93 1.20 -18.47
C ASP A 406 -38.48 1.35 -19.90
N VAL A 407 -37.69 1.91 -20.83
CA VAL A 407 -38.12 2.09 -22.23
C VAL A 407 -38.36 0.74 -22.91
N LEU A 408 -37.49 -0.25 -22.68
CA LEU A 408 -37.68 -1.57 -23.27
C LEU A 408 -38.93 -2.25 -22.71
N GLU A 409 -39.16 -2.16 -21.39
CA GLU A 409 -40.33 -2.73 -20.74
C GLU A 409 -41.63 -2.08 -21.23
N GLU A 410 -41.65 -0.75 -21.38
CA GLU A 410 -42.77 0.00 -21.96
C GLU A 410 -43.10 -0.44 -23.40
N HIS A 411 -42.12 -0.98 -24.12
CA HIS A 411 -42.27 -1.45 -25.51
C HIS A 411 -42.29 -2.99 -25.63
N GLY A 412 -42.48 -3.70 -24.51
CA GLY A 412 -42.76 -5.14 -24.48
C GLY A 412 -41.55 -6.07 -24.44
N GLU A 413 -40.35 -5.55 -24.18
CA GLU A 413 -39.13 -6.35 -23.98
C GLU A 413 -38.55 -6.14 -22.57
N THR A 414 -38.46 -7.21 -21.78
CA THR A 414 -37.76 -7.17 -20.48
C THR A 414 -36.36 -7.74 -20.66
N VAL A 415 -35.36 -6.86 -20.70
CA VAL A 415 -33.96 -7.24 -20.88
C VAL A 415 -33.14 -6.61 -19.77
N VAL A 416 -32.27 -7.40 -19.13
CA VAL A 416 -31.29 -6.85 -18.18
C VAL A 416 -30.18 -6.19 -18.98
N VAL A 417 -30.13 -4.86 -18.97
CA VAL A 417 -29.26 -4.09 -19.86
C VAL A 417 -27.92 -3.77 -19.19
N ASN A 418 -26.87 -3.80 -20.01
CA ASN A 418 -25.59 -3.20 -19.69
C ASN A 418 -25.29 -2.05 -20.67
N PRO A 419 -25.46 -0.78 -20.25
CA PRO A 419 -25.20 0.38 -21.09
C PRO A 419 -23.77 0.49 -21.67
N ASP A 420 -22.76 -0.09 -21.00
CA ASP A 420 -21.38 -0.11 -21.51
C ASP A 420 -21.16 -1.10 -22.66
N LEU A 421 -22.09 -2.03 -22.85
CA LEU A 421 -22.08 -2.94 -23.99
C LEU A 421 -23.02 -2.48 -25.13
N ILE A 422 -23.58 -1.28 -25.01
CA ILE A 422 -24.31 -0.60 -26.10
C ILE A 422 -23.39 0.46 -26.70
N LYS A 423 -22.97 0.26 -27.94
CA LYS A 423 -22.07 1.18 -28.64
C LYS A 423 -22.85 2.17 -29.48
N VAL A 424 -22.56 3.44 -29.28
CA VAL A 424 -23.05 4.57 -30.07
C VAL A 424 -21.98 4.93 -31.08
N VAL A 425 -22.31 4.80 -32.35
CA VAL A 425 -21.43 5.20 -33.46
C VAL A 425 -21.98 6.49 -34.04
N LEU A 426 -21.23 7.59 -33.88
CA LEU A 426 -21.62 8.93 -34.31
C LEU A 426 -21.16 9.22 -35.74
N ASP A 427 -19.97 8.74 -36.12
CA ASP A 427 -19.46 8.72 -37.50
C ASP A 427 -18.40 7.61 -37.69
N GLU A 428 -17.64 7.63 -38.81
CA GLU A 428 -16.60 6.63 -39.12
C GLU A 428 -15.38 6.67 -38.19
N SER A 429 -15.17 7.77 -37.48
CA SER A 429 -14.03 8.03 -36.59
C SER A 429 -14.41 8.10 -35.11
N GLN A 430 -15.70 8.34 -34.81
CA GLN A 430 -16.19 8.59 -33.47
C GLN A 430 -17.19 7.53 -33.01
N GLU A 431 -16.76 6.72 -32.05
CA GLU A 431 -17.57 5.70 -31.39
C GLU A 431 -17.31 5.68 -29.88
N MET A 432 -18.35 5.45 -29.09
CA MET A 432 -18.26 5.34 -27.63
C MET A 432 -19.40 4.49 -27.07
N THR A 433 -19.32 4.10 -25.79
CA THR A 433 -20.44 3.41 -25.14
C THR A 433 -21.59 4.39 -24.83
N LEU A 434 -22.80 3.86 -24.62
CA LEU A 434 -23.95 4.67 -24.23
C LEU A 434 -23.70 5.38 -22.90
N SER A 435 -23.06 4.73 -21.94
CA SER A 435 -22.65 5.38 -20.68
C SER A 435 -21.70 6.53 -20.95
N GLN A 436 -20.65 6.32 -21.76
CA GLN A 436 -19.66 7.35 -22.07
C GLN A 436 -20.28 8.57 -22.75
N LEU A 437 -21.21 8.36 -23.69
CA LEU A 437 -21.92 9.46 -24.37
C LEU A 437 -22.64 10.36 -23.36
N ILE A 438 -23.41 9.75 -22.46
CA ILE A 438 -24.25 10.47 -21.51
C ILE A 438 -23.42 11.07 -20.36
N ILE A 439 -22.44 10.33 -19.82
CA ILE A 439 -21.55 10.77 -18.73
C ILE A 439 -20.72 11.98 -19.15
N LYS A 440 -20.22 11.99 -20.41
CA LYS A 440 -19.49 13.12 -20.98
C LYS A 440 -20.40 14.27 -21.42
N GLU A 441 -21.72 14.12 -21.24
CA GLU A 441 -22.76 15.04 -21.71
C GLU A 441 -22.59 15.44 -23.18
N GLN A 442 -22.16 14.48 -24.01
CA GLN A 442 -21.99 14.72 -25.43
C GLN A 442 -23.37 14.77 -26.10
N HIS A 443 -23.81 15.98 -26.41
CA HIS A 443 -25.08 16.21 -27.08
C HIS A 443 -25.05 15.69 -28.52
N ILE A 444 -26.07 14.93 -28.91
CA ILE A 444 -26.30 14.59 -30.31
C ILE A 444 -27.11 15.74 -30.94
N THR A 445 -26.42 16.63 -31.65
CA THR A 445 -27.02 17.71 -32.45
C THR A 445 -27.17 17.32 -33.94
N GLU A 446 -27.88 18.14 -34.72
CA GLU A 446 -27.93 17.98 -36.18
C GLU A 446 -26.54 18.04 -36.83
N ASP A 447 -25.60 18.78 -36.21
CA ASP A 447 -24.18 18.86 -36.58
C ASP A 447 -23.31 17.72 -36.01
N SER A 448 -23.83 16.91 -35.09
CA SER A 448 -23.13 15.77 -34.48
C SER A 448 -23.27 14.48 -35.31
N GLY A 449 -24.13 14.49 -36.32
CA GLY A 449 -24.05 13.58 -37.45
C GLY A 449 -23.25 14.24 -38.57
N PRO A 450 -22.50 13.49 -39.39
CA PRO A 450 -21.75 14.11 -40.45
C PRO A 450 -22.74 14.78 -41.41
N ILE A 451 -22.49 16.06 -41.68
CA ILE A 451 -23.08 16.89 -42.75
C ILE A 451 -23.10 16.16 -44.12
N HIS A 452 -22.42 15.01 -44.23
CA HIS A 452 -22.24 14.20 -45.43
C HIS A 452 -23.03 12.87 -45.50
N ASN A 453 -23.73 12.38 -44.47
CA ASN A 453 -24.48 11.10 -44.55
C ASN A 453 -25.78 11.05 -43.68
N PRO A 454 -26.81 11.87 -43.98
CA PRO A 454 -28.10 11.78 -43.29
C PRO A 454 -28.75 10.41 -43.51
N GLY A 455 -29.09 9.71 -42.42
CA GLY A 455 -29.77 8.40 -42.43
C GLY A 455 -28.88 7.18 -42.16
N ILE A 456 -27.55 7.35 -42.01
CA ILE A 456 -26.61 6.25 -41.69
C ILE A 456 -26.14 6.30 -40.23
N TYR A 457 -26.06 7.51 -39.66
CA TYR A 457 -25.60 7.77 -38.30
C TYR A 457 -26.52 8.79 -37.59
N PRO A 458 -26.56 8.82 -36.25
CA PRO A 458 -25.93 7.87 -35.33
C PRO A 458 -26.57 6.46 -35.44
N LYS A 459 -25.80 5.41 -35.12
CA LYS A 459 -26.30 4.02 -35.04
C LYS A 459 -25.92 3.36 -33.73
N LEU A 460 -26.79 2.49 -33.23
CA LEU A 460 -26.52 1.67 -32.07
C LEU A 460 -26.03 0.29 -32.50
N ARG A 461 -25.08 -0.27 -31.73
CA ARG A 461 -24.59 -1.63 -31.93
C ARG A 461 -24.35 -2.29 -30.58
N LEU A 462 -24.84 -3.52 -30.42
CA LEU A 462 -24.52 -4.32 -29.25
C LEU A 462 -23.10 -4.90 -29.36
N LEU A 463 -22.35 -4.83 -28.26
CA LEU A 463 -21.08 -5.51 -28.11
C LEU A 463 -21.30 -6.96 -27.66
N ALA A 464 -20.28 -7.79 -27.88
CA ALA A 464 -20.31 -9.18 -27.43
C ALA A 464 -20.55 -9.27 -25.92
N GLY A 465 -21.47 -10.13 -25.50
CA GLY A 465 -21.83 -10.33 -24.10
C GLY A 465 -23.07 -9.55 -23.62
N HIS A 466 -23.59 -8.59 -24.40
CA HIS A 466 -24.89 -7.99 -24.10
C HIS A 466 -26.04 -8.96 -24.47
N PRO A 467 -27.10 -9.09 -23.66
CA PRO A 467 -28.30 -9.83 -24.05
C PRO A 467 -28.93 -9.26 -25.35
N PRO A 468 -29.59 -10.08 -26.18
CA PRO A 468 -30.20 -9.58 -27.41
C PRO A 468 -31.34 -8.60 -27.09
N ILE A 469 -31.39 -7.49 -27.84
CA ILE A 469 -32.51 -6.55 -27.94
C ILE A 469 -32.96 -6.57 -29.40
N SER A 470 -34.26 -6.50 -29.69
CA SER A 470 -34.71 -6.50 -31.10
C SER A 470 -34.15 -5.33 -31.91
N ASP A 471 -33.82 -5.60 -33.17
CA ASP A 471 -33.28 -4.59 -34.10
C ASP A 471 -34.24 -3.39 -34.25
N THR A 472 -35.56 -3.64 -34.20
CA THR A 472 -36.59 -2.59 -34.24
C THR A 472 -36.56 -1.69 -33.02
N LEU A 473 -36.45 -2.25 -31.80
CA LEU A 473 -36.36 -1.42 -30.59
C LEU A 473 -35.02 -0.67 -30.53
N MET A 474 -33.94 -1.30 -30.98
CA MET A 474 -32.62 -0.65 -31.06
C MET A 474 -32.60 0.53 -32.05
N ALA A 475 -33.06 0.32 -33.29
CA ALA A 475 -32.97 1.33 -34.35
C ALA A 475 -34.04 2.42 -34.24
N ASP A 476 -35.27 2.09 -33.84
CA ASP A 476 -36.41 3.00 -33.95
C ASP A 476 -36.87 3.61 -32.62
N VAL A 477 -36.60 2.94 -31.50
CA VAL A 477 -37.06 3.36 -30.16
C VAL A 477 -35.90 3.90 -29.34
N LEU A 478 -34.94 3.05 -28.98
CA LEU A 478 -33.80 3.43 -28.15
C LEU A 478 -32.96 4.55 -28.76
N MET A 479 -32.78 4.52 -30.09
CA MET A 479 -32.12 5.61 -30.80
C MET A 479 -32.78 6.97 -30.53
N LYS A 480 -34.11 7.05 -30.62
CA LYS A 480 -34.85 8.32 -30.41
C LYS A 480 -34.75 8.79 -28.97
N TYR A 481 -34.92 7.87 -28.01
CA TYR A 481 -34.79 8.18 -26.59
C TYR A 481 -33.37 8.62 -26.24
N MET A 482 -32.34 7.95 -26.75
CA MET A 482 -30.94 8.33 -26.56
C MET A 482 -30.65 9.74 -27.06
N VAL A 483 -31.10 10.11 -28.26
CA VAL A 483 -30.91 11.47 -28.80
C VAL A 483 -31.55 12.50 -27.86
N GLY A 484 -32.74 12.22 -27.32
CA GLY A 484 -33.37 13.04 -26.28
C GLY A 484 -32.55 13.10 -25.00
N TRP A 485 -32.18 11.95 -24.44
CA TRP A 485 -31.42 11.82 -23.19
C TRP A 485 -30.06 12.49 -23.26
N SER A 486 -29.39 12.48 -24.42
CA SER A 486 -28.13 13.19 -24.63
C SER A 486 -28.23 14.68 -24.29
N LYS A 487 -29.43 15.26 -24.32
CA LYS A 487 -29.71 16.67 -24.00
C LYS A 487 -30.41 16.87 -22.66
N THR A 488 -31.27 15.92 -22.25
CA THR A 488 -32.23 16.12 -21.16
C THR A 488 -31.99 15.26 -19.93
N LEU A 489 -31.19 14.19 -20.03
CA LEU A 489 -31.04 13.26 -18.90
C LEU A 489 -30.23 13.88 -17.75
N ARG A 490 -29.28 14.77 -18.08
CA ARG A 490 -28.48 15.60 -17.15
C ARG A 490 -28.07 14.84 -15.88
N PRO A 491 -27.26 13.78 -16.01
CA PRO A 491 -26.80 12.97 -14.88
C PRO A 491 -26.12 13.81 -13.78
N GLY A 492 -25.42 14.90 -14.14
CA GLY A 492 -24.81 15.83 -13.17
C GLY A 492 -25.83 16.44 -12.21
N GLU A 493 -26.89 17.08 -12.74
CA GLU A 493 -27.95 17.69 -11.93
C GLU A 493 -28.64 16.65 -11.03
N LYS A 494 -28.97 15.48 -11.59
CA LYS A 494 -29.60 14.39 -10.82
C LYS A 494 -28.69 13.82 -9.73
N TYR A 495 -27.38 13.85 -9.94
CA TYR A 495 -26.42 13.45 -8.93
C TYR A 495 -26.34 14.49 -7.80
N ILE A 496 -26.37 15.79 -8.12
CA ILE A 496 -26.47 16.87 -7.12
C ILE A 496 -27.74 16.73 -6.28
N ASP A 497 -28.88 16.47 -6.91
CA ASP A 497 -30.16 16.25 -6.22
C ASP A 497 -30.05 15.09 -5.23
N MET A 498 -29.48 13.95 -5.66
CA MET A 498 -29.26 12.78 -4.82
C MET A 498 -28.30 13.06 -3.66
N LEU A 499 -27.18 13.77 -3.90
CA LEU A 499 -26.27 14.15 -2.82
C LEU A 499 -26.96 15.08 -1.81
N SER A 500 -27.80 15.99 -2.29
CA SER A 500 -28.56 16.91 -1.45
C SER A 500 -29.59 16.19 -0.59
N SER A 501 -30.34 15.23 -1.17
CA SER A 501 -31.39 14.49 -0.45
C SER A 501 -30.84 13.42 0.48
N ASP A 502 -29.82 12.66 0.06
CA ASP A 502 -29.43 11.42 0.73
C ASP A 502 -28.14 11.55 1.57
N TYR A 503 -27.35 12.60 1.32
CA TYR A 503 -26.05 12.82 1.97
C TYR A 503 -25.95 14.17 2.70
N LEU A 504 -26.81 15.16 2.42
CA LEU A 504 -26.81 16.45 3.11
C LEU A 504 -28.03 16.70 4.01
N ASP A 505 -29.21 16.17 3.66
CA ASP A 505 -30.41 16.36 4.47
C ASP A 505 -30.26 15.69 5.85
N PRO A 506 -30.27 16.45 6.96
CA PRO A 506 -30.19 15.88 8.30
C PRO A 506 -31.33 14.94 8.65
N ASN A 507 -32.46 15.03 7.94
CA ASN A 507 -33.64 14.18 8.15
C ASN A 507 -33.59 12.88 7.35
N ALA A 508 -32.62 12.72 6.43
CA ALA A 508 -32.50 11.49 5.66
C ALA A 508 -32.15 10.30 6.59
N PRO A 509 -32.78 9.13 6.43
CA PRO A 509 -32.66 8.01 7.38
C PRO A 509 -31.23 7.56 7.68
N ARG A 510 -30.31 7.69 6.70
CA ARG A 510 -28.91 7.23 6.80
C ARG A 510 -27.91 8.37 7.02
N TYR A 511 -28.37 9.63 7.07
CA TYR A 511 -27.47 10.79 7.18
C TYR A 511 -26.58 10.72 8.42
N ALA A 512 -27.17 10.48 9.59
CA ALA A 512 -26.44 10.41 10.85
C ALA A 512 -25.35 9.33 10.83
N LEU A 513 -25.68 8.13 10.34
CA LEU A 513 -24.70 7.04 10.20
C LEU A 513 -23.56 7.43 9.26
N LYS A 514 -23.86 7.96 8.07
CA LYS A 514 -22.83 8.38 7.10
C LYS A 514 -21.89 9.45 7.67
N ARG A 515 -22.46 10.46 8.33
CA ARG A 515 -21.72 11.52 9.02
C ARG A 515 -20.84 10.95 10.13
N ASP A 516 -21.41 10.11 10.99
CA ASP A 516 -20.72 9.60 12.17
C ASP A 516 -19.62 8.60 11.80
N VAL A 517 -19.81 7.77 10.77
CA VAL A 517 -18.75 6.93 10.20
C VAL A 517 -17.61 7.79 9.67
N TYR A 518 -17.91 8.83 8.86
CA TYR A 518 -16.89 9.73 8.33
C TYR A 518 -16.07 10.41 9.46
N VAL A 519 -16.76 10.98 10.44
CA VAL A 519 -16.14 11.65 11.59
C VAL A 519 -15.26 10.67 12.38
N ASN A 520 -15.79 9.50 12.73
CA ASN A 520 -15.03 8.54 13.50
C ASN A 520 -13.81 8.04 12.73
N THR A 521 -13.92 7.76 11.43
CA THR A 521 -12.76 7.39 10.61
C THR A 521 -11.66 8.45 10.71
N GLN A 522 -11.98 9.73 10.48
CA GLN A 522 -10.98 10.80 10.50
C GLN A 522 -10.33 10.98 11.88
N LEU A 523 -11.12 10.94 12.97
CA LEU A 523 -10.57 11.11 14.32
C LEU A 523 -9.69 9.92 14.76
N HIS A 524 -10.09 8.69 14.42
CA HIS A 524 -9.26 7.51 14.71
C HIS A 524 -7.99 7.50 13.85
N GLU A 525 -8.04 7.99 12.60
CA GLU A 525 -6.84 8.17 11.77
C GLU A 525 -5.86 9.18 12.40
N MET A 526 -6.37 10.31 12.90
CA MET A 526 -5.54 11.29 13.61
C MET A 526 -4.90 10.70 14.88
N GLN A 527 -5.66 9.94 15.68
CA GLN A 527 -5.16 9.28 16.89
C GLN A 527 -4.09 8.22 16.57
N ARG A 528 -4.36 7.37 15.57
CA ARG A 528 -3.39 6.37 15.08
C ARG A 528 -2.12 7.04 14.58
N ALA A 529 -2.26 8.13 13.81
CA ALA A 529 -1.13 8.90 13.30
C ALA A 529 -0.29 9.53 14.42
N ALA A 530 -0.93 10.11 15.43
CA ALA A 530 -0.22 10.69 16.58
C ALA A 530 0.58 9.63 17.36
N LEU A 531 0.00 8.43 17.56
CA LEU A 531 0.71 7.30 18.17
C LEU A 531 1.87 6.82 17.31
N ALA A 532 1.66 6.68 16.00
CA ALA A 532 2.71 6.28 15.07
C ALA A 532 3.92 7.24 15.13
N GLU A 533 3.66 8.55 15.10
CA GLU A 533 4.69 9.58 15.18
C GLU A 533 5.36 9.65 16.57
N LEU A 534 4.65 9.32 17.64
CA LEU A 534 5.23 9.11 18.97
C LEU A 534 6.19 7.90 18.97
N PHE A 535 5.76 6.77 18.38
CA PHE A 535 6.57 5.56 18.31
C PHE A 535 7.81 5.72 17.43
N SER A 536 7.72 6.49 16.35
CA SER A 536 8.85 6.85 15.49
C SER A 536 9.75 7.95 16.08
N GLY A 537 9.37 8.55 17.22
CA GLY A 537 10.13 9.60 17.90
C GLY A 537 10.05 10.98 17.24
N VAL A 538 9.14 11.17 16.27
CA VAL A 538 8.90 12.46 15.62
C VAL A 538 8.10 13.39 16.53
N LEU A 539 7.10 12.85 17.26
CA LEU A 539 6.41 13.57 18.32
C LEU A 539 7.03 13.25 19.68
N SER A 540 7.22 14.30 20.49
CA SER A 540 7.50 14.11 21.92
C SER A 540 6.24 13.64 22.64
N ARG A 541 6.40 13.02 23.81
CA ARG A 541 5.27 12.60 24.66
C ARG A 541 4.35 13.77 25.01
N GLU A 542 4.93 14.94 25.33
CA GLU A 542 4.15 16.14 25.64
C GLU A 542 3.31 16.62 24.45
N HIS A 543 3.88 16.66 23.24
CA HIS A 543 3.12 17.03 22.05
C HIS A 543 2.03 16.01 21.74
N TYR A 544 2.32 14.72 21.88
CA TYR A 544 1.34 13.65 21.70
C TYR A 544 0.13 13.82 22.63
N GLU A 545 0.35 13.97 23.94
CA GLU A 545 -0.73 14.12 24.93
C GLU A 545 -1.63 15.34 24.63
N ARG A 546 -1.03 16.46 24.20
CA ARG A 546 -1.77 17.66 23.81
C ARG A 546 -2.55 17.49 22.51
N ILE A 547 -2.00 16.77 21.52
CA ILE A 547 -2.70 16.45 20.28
C ILE A 547 -3.88 15.52 20.56
N GLU A 548 -3.68 14.49 21.38
CA GLU A 548 -4.76 13.55 21.75
C GLU A 548 -5.91 14.29 22.44
N GLN A 549 -5.62 15.16 23.42
CA GLN A 549 -6.62 16.03 24.03
C GLN A 549 -7.33 16.94 23.03
N ALA A 550 -6.61 17.46 22.02
CA ALA A 550 -7.21 18.28 20.97
C ALA A 550 -8.15 17.46 20.09
N ILE A 551 -7.78 16.22 19.74
CA ILE A 551 -8.61 15.31 18.95
C ILE A 551 -9.86 14.90 19.73
N ASP A 552 -9.74 14.61 21.02
CA ASP A 552 -10.90 14.22 21.83
C ASP A 552 -11.93 15.35 21.97
N ARG A 553 -11.47 16.61 22.03
CA ARG A 553 -12.39 17.76 22.01
C ARG A 553 -13.16 17.88 20.70
N LEU A 554 -12.63 17.39 19.58
CA LEU A 554 -13.33 17.41 18.29
C LEU A 554 -14.51 16.43 18.23
N ARG A 555 -14.61 15.48 19.17
CA ARG A 555 -15.71 14.50 19.22
C ARG A 555 -17.04 15.09 19.68
N VAL A 556 -16.98 16.19 20.43
CA VAL A 556 -18.16 16.86 21.00
C VAL A 556 -18.18 18.30 20.51
N PRO A 557 -19.29 18.80 19.96
CA PRO A 557 -19.38 20.21 19.58
C PRO A 557 -19.05 21.11 20.78
N GLU A 558 -18.09 22.02 20.63
CA GLU A 558 -17.83 23.04 21.64
C GLU A 558 -19.11 23.90 21.81
N SER A 559 -19.51 24.23 23.06
CA SER A 559 -20.64 25.15 23.30
C SER A 559 -20.39 26.42 22.50
N THR A 560 -21.29 26.73 21.57
CA THR A 560 -21.27 27.95 20.77
C THR A 560 -21.66 29.14 21.65
N ASP A 561 -20.79 29.52 22.58
CA ASP A 561 -20.73 30.94 22.94
C ASP A 561 -20.05 31.62 21.75
N PRO A 562 -20.75 32.53 21.05
CA PRO A 562 -20.28 33.06 19.78
C PRO A 562 -19.02 33.88 20.05
N ILE A 563 -17.86 33.29 19.77
CA ILE A 563 -16.71 34.08 19.36
C ILE A 563 -17.05 34.56 17.96
N GLU A 564 -17.86 35.62 17.87
CA GLU A 564 -18.37 36.20 16.62
C GLU A 564 -17.23 36.54 15.64
N ASN A 565 -15.99 36.66 16.14
CA ASN A 565 -14.76 36.77 15.37
C ASN A 565 -13.64 35.92 16.00
N ASP A 566 -13.56 34.64 15.62
CA ASP A 566 -12.39 33.82 15.98
C ASP A 566 -11.21 34.22 15.09
N GLU A 567 -10.45 35.21 15.57
CA GLU A 567 -9.17 35.63 15.03
C GLU A 567 -8.06 34.78 15.65
N PRO A 568 -7.44 33.86 14.90
CA PRO A 568 -6.49 32.90 15.48
C PRO A 568 -5.31 33.59 16.17
N GLU A 569 -4.92 34.78 15.71
CA GLU A 569 -3.76 35.52 16.19
C GLU A 569 -4.03 36.43 17.39
N SER A 570 -5.29 36.71 17.76
CA SER A 570 -5.59 37.64 18.87
C SER A 570 -6.96 37.39 19.53
N PRO A 571 -7.01 36.74 20.72
CA PRO A 571 -5.91 36.09 21.42
C PRO A 571 -5.62 34.70 20.85
N GLN A 572 -4.34 34.31 20.80
CA GLN A 572 -3.95 32.95 20.46
C GLN A 572 -4.49 31.94 21.48
N ARG A 573 -5.12 30.87 20.97
CA ARG A 573 -5.76 29.83 21.78
C ARG A 573 -5.46 28.44 21.25
N ASN A 574 -5.47 27.47 22.16
CA ASN A 574 -5.51 26.06 21.82
C ASN A 574 -6.70 25.79 20.89
N GLY A 575 -6.48 25.00 19.84
CA GLY A 575 -7.53 24.64 18.91
C GLY A 575 -7.00 23.94 17.67
N VAL A 576 -7.93 23.40 16.89
CA VAL A 576 -7.66 22.82 15.58
C VAL A 576 -8.26 23.75 14.53
N TYR A 577 -7.48 24.11 13.52
CA TYR A 577 -7.85 25.05 12.47
C TYR A 577 -7.78 24.38 11.11
N GLN A 578 -8.75 24.65 10.25
CA GLN A 578 -8.71 24.26 8.84
C GLN A 578 -7.53 24.96 8.14
N PHE A 579 -6.81 24.25 7.29
CA PHE A 579 -5.67 24.82 6.58
C PHE A 579 -6.09 25.51 5.28
N TYR A 580 -5.51 26.69 5.03
CA TYR A 580 -5.77 27.49 3.84
C TYR A 580 -4.47 27.89 3.14
N LEU A 581 -4.50 27.90 1.81
CA LEU A 581 -3.47 28.46 0.93
C LEU A 581 -4.12 29.47 0.00
N GLN A 582 -3.60 30.70 -0.06
CA GLN A 582 -4.18 31.77 -0.89
C GLN A 582 -5.71 31.93 -0.69
N ASN A 583 -6.17 31.87 0.56
CA ASN A 583 -7.60 31.88 0.94
C ASN A 583 -8.44 30.74 0.34
N ARG A 584 -7.80 29.64 -0.07
CA ARG A 584 -8.45 28.40 -0.52
C ARG A 584 -8.20 27.31 0.49
N ARG A 585 -9.27 26.65 0.93
CA ARG A 585 -9.19 25.57 1.89
C ARG A 585 -8.52 24.36 1.26
N VAL A 586 -7.59 23.76 1.99
CA VAL A 586 -6.97 22.48 1.66
C VAL A 586 -7.68 21.39 2.47
N GLN A 587 -8.37 20.49 1.78
CA GLN A 587 -9.16 19.43 2.42
C GLN A 587 -8.29 18.43 3.19
N GLY A 588 -8.79 17.99 4.34
CA GLY A 588 -8.15 16.99 5.19
C GLY A 588 -6.87 17.46 5.89
N VAL A 589 -6.45 18.72 5.68
CA VAL A 589 -5.26 19.30 6.30
C VAL A 589 -5.68 20.27 7.39
N TYR A 590 -5.09 20.10 8.57
CA TYR A 590 -5.45 20.87 9.77
C TYR A 590 -4.19 21.41 10.45
N VAL A 591 -4.33 22.51 11.18
CA VAL A 591 -3.29 23.04 12.06
C VAL A 591 -3.73 22.85 13.50
N PHE A 592 -2.92 22.11 14.26
CA PHE A 592 -3.05 21.96 15.70
C PHE A 592 -2.23 23.06 16.37
N ARG A 593 -2.91 24.04 16.97
CA ARG A 593 -2.27 25.08 17.79
C ARG A 593 -2.24 24.63 19.24
N LEU A 594 -1.04 24.48 19.77
CA LEU A 594 -0.77 24.08 21.15
C LEU A 594 -0.13 25.27 21.90
N MET A 595 -0.80 25.76 22.94
CA MET A 595 -0.34 26.87 23.77
C MET A 595 0.50 26.35 24.92
N ASN A 596 1.74 26.81 25.03
CA ASN A 596 2.64 26.48 26.14
C ASN A 596 3.14 27.78 26.81
N ASP A 597 2.75 28.01 28.07
CA ASP A 597 3.11 29.23 28.82
C ASP A 597 2.90 30.54 28.05
N GLY A 598 1.82 30.61 27.24
CA GLY A 598 1.50 31.77 26.41
C GLY A 598 2.13 31.80 25.02
N VAL A 599 2.96 30.81 24.66
CA VAL A 599 3.57 30.66 23.34
C VAL A 599 2.80 29.64 22.50
N ALA A 600 2.35 30.03 21.30
CA ALA A 600 1.71 29.12 20.36
C ALA A 600 2.75 28.26 19.60
N THR A 601 2.54 26.95 19.60
CA THR A 601 3.23 25.99 18.73
C THR A 601 2.24 25.43 17.74
N ASP A 602 2.47 25.65 16.45
CA ASP A 602 1.58 25.19 15.38
C ASP A 602 2.16 23.94 14.70
N LEU A 603 1.41 22.85 14.74
CA LEU A 603 1.70 21.61 14.03
C LEU A 603 0.72 21.43 12.87
N LEU A 604 1.25 21.26 11.67
CA LEU A 604 0.48 20.95 10.48
C LEU A 604 0.26 19.44 10.38
N TYR A 605 -1.00 19.03 10.38
CA TYR A 605 -1.45 17.67 10.10
C TYR A 605 -1.70 17.49 8.61
N THR A 606 -0.96 16.59 7.97
CA THR A 606 -1.11 16.24 6.55
C THR A 606 -1.28 14.73 6.37
N PRO A 607 -2.51 14.25 6.24
CA PRO A 607 -2.75 12.83 6.08
C PRO A 607 -2.20 12.32 4.75
N ASN A 608 -1.54 11.16 4.77
CA ASN A 608 -0.97 10.49 3.58
C ASN A 608 -0.08 11.41 2.74
N ALA A 609 0.74 12.24 3.40
CA ALA A 609 1.68 13.11 2.72
C ALA A 609 2.75 12.30 1.97
N PRO A 610 3.22 12.78 0.80
CA PRO A 610 4.18 12.05 -0.03
C PRO A 610 5.59 11.96 0.58
N ASP A 611 5.83 12.65 1.70
CA ASP A 611 7.04 12.60 2.53
C ASP A 611 6.87 11.71 3.76
N GLY A 612 5.75 10.98 3.87
CA GLY A 612 5.48 10.03 4.94
C GLY A 612 5.31 10.61 6.34
N ARG A 613 5.09 11.93 6.46
CA ARG A 613 4.85 12.58 7.76
C ARG A 613 3.40 13.01 7.91
N TRP A 614 2.79 12.63 9.02
CA TRP A 614 1.47 13.10 9.43
C TRP A 614 1.55 14.45 10.11
N PHE A 615 2.50 14.64 11.02
CA PHE A 615 2.64 15.88 11.79
C PHE A 615 3.99 16.54 11.54
N ARG A 616 3.98 17.84 11.24
CA ARG A 616 5.21 18.64 11.12
C ARG A 616 5.02 20.06 11.65
N PRO A 617 6.08 20.72 12.14
CA PRO A 617 6.02 22.13 12.50
C PRO A 617 5.54 22.95 11.31
N ARG A 618 4.62 23.90 11.53
CA ARG A 618 4.11 24.78 10.47
C ARG A 618 5.23 25.57 9.80
N ALA A 619 6.28 25.92 10.55
CA ALA A 619 7.51 26.56 10.03
C ALA A 619 8.24 25.74 8.94
N GLU A 620 8.03 24.43 8.86
CA GLU A 620 8.64 23.58 7.82
C GLU A 620 7.85 23.58 6.50
N PHE A 621 6.75 24.33 6.40
CA PHE A 621 5.86 24.32 5.24
C PHE A 621 6.60 24.57 3.91
N ALA A 622 7.36 25.66 3.78
CA ALA A 622 8.06 25.99 2.53
C ALA A 622 9.05 24.88 2.12
N ARG A 623 9.83 24.38 3.09
CA ARG A 623 10.76 23.26 2.90
C ARG A 623 10.05 21.97 2.47
N SER A 624 8.88 21.68 3.04
CA SER A 624 8.08 20.49 2.70
C SER A 624 7.53 20.54 1.27
N VAL A 625 7.21 21.73 0.76
CA VAL A 625 6.81 21.93 -0.64
C VAL A 625 8.01 21.72 -1.56
N LYS A 626 9.14 22.40 -1.29
CA LYS A 626 10.34 22.38 -2.14
C LYS A 626 11.06 21.04 -2.19
N VAL A 627 11.09 20.30 -1.08
CA VAL A 627 11.91 19.09 -0.93
C VAL A 627 11.05 17.84 -0.70
N GLY A 628 9.93 17.97 0.01
CA GLY A 628 9.05 16.85 0.33
C GLY A 628 8.04 16.49 -0.76
N GLY A 629 7.96 17.28 -1.83
CA GLY A 629 6.98 17.06 -2.90
C GLY A 629 5.54 17.36 -2.48
N LEU A 630 5.34 18.17 -1.44
CA LEU A 630 3.99 18.50 -0.96
C LEU A 630 3.23 19.50 -1.85
N GLY A 631 3.89 20.09 -2.84
CA GLY A 631 3.25 21.01 -3.79
C GLY A 631 2.03 20.38 -4.49
N SER A 632 2.25 19.28 -5.20
CA SER A 632 1.17 18.54 -5.87
C SER A 632 0.17 17.93 -4.87
N TYR A 633 0.63 17.55 -3.68
CA TYR A 633 -0.23 17.07 -2.59
C TYR A 633 -1.29 18.09 -2.17
N TYR A 634 -0.91 19.38 -2.03
CA TYR A 634 -1.84 20.45 -1.70
C TYR A 634 -2.74 20.81 -2.88
N CYS A 635 -2.20 20.90 -4.11
CA CYS A 635 -3.01 21.16 -5.30
C CYS A 635 -4.13 20.12 -5.47
N LYS A 636 -3.83 18.83 -5.24
CA LYS A 636 -4.83 17.76 -5.33
C LYS A 636 -5.91 17.81 -4.24
N ARG A 637 -5.78 18.66 -3.22
CA ARG A 637 -6.68 18.76 -2.05
C ARG A 637 -7.48 20.06 -1.99
N VAL A 638 -7.38 20.91 -3.02
CA VAL A 638 -8.27 22.08 -3.18
C VAL A 638 -9.37 21.80 -4.20
N LYS A 639 -10.38 22.67 -4.27
CA LYS A 639 -11.40 22.62 -5.33
C LYS A 639 -10.74 22.64 -6.71
N TYR A 640 -11.29 21.90 -7.67
CA TYR A 640 -10.76 21.85 -9.03
C TYR A 640 -10.56 23.24 -9.64
N THR A 641 -11.54 24.13 -9.47
CA THR A 641 -11.51 25.52 -9.91
C THR A 641 -10.38 26.35 -9.29
N ASP A 642 -9.91 25.96 -8.10
CA ASP A 642 -8.84 26.63 -7.37
C ASP A 642 -7.45 26.03 -7.63
N GLN A 643 -7.37 24.84 -8.26
CA GLN A 643 -6.09 24.15 -8.49
C GLN A 643 -5.12 25.02 -9.29
N ARG A 644 -5.59 25.76 -10.30
CA ARG A 644 -4.72 26.65 -11.10
C ARG A 644 -4.07 27.73 -10.24
N VAL A 645 -4.81 28.32 -9.29
CA VAL A 645 -4.32 29.37 -8.41
C VAL A 645 -3.28 28.80 -7.45
N ILE A 646 -3.55 27.62 -6.89
CA ILE A 646 -2.63 26.97 -5.95
C ILE A 646 -1.38 26.45 -6.66
N SER A 647 -1.50 25.86 -7.84
CA SER A 647 -0.34 25.43 -8.63
C SER A 647 0.57 26.61 -8.97
N ALA A 648 0.02 27.74 -9.42
CA ALA A 648 0.81 28.95 -9.68
C ALA A 648 1.55 29.45 -8.42
N TYR A 649 0.88 29.46 -7.26
CA TYR A 649 1.49 29.83 -5.99
C TYR A 649 2.64 28.88 -5.58
N ILE A 650 2.44 27.57 -5.75
CA ILE A 650 3.44 26.54 -5.44
C ILE A 650 4.64 26.63 -6.38
N GLU A 651 4.41 26.84 -7.68
CA GLU A 651 5.47 27.03 -8.68
C GLU A 651 6.33 28.25 -8.35
N GLU A 652 5.69 29.38 -8.04
CA GLU A 652 6.39 30.61 -7.65
C GLU A 652 7.24 30.40 -6.40
N MET A 653 6.69 29.75 -5.37
CA MET A 653 7.42 29.43 -4.14
C MET A 653 8.63 28.52 -4.40
N THR A 654 8.48 27.54 -5.30
CA THR A 654 9.55 26.58 -5.61
C THR A 654 10.73 27.25 -6.32
N GLN A 655 10.48 28.33 -7.08
CA GLN A 655 11.51 29.09 -7.79
C GLN A 655 12.29 30.05 -6.86
N ARG A 656 11.75 30.41 -5.69
CA ARG A 656 12.39 31.33 -4.75
C ARG A 656 13.49 30.65 -3.94
N SER A 657 14.62 31.34 -3.78
CA SER A 657 15.79 30.86 -3.04
C SER A 657 15.63 30.94 -1.52
N THR A 658 14.75 31.80 -1.01
CA THR A 658 14.43 31.93 0.43
C THR A 658 13.21 31.11 0.80
N ASP A 659 13.18 30.60 2.03
CA ASP A 659 11.98 29.96 2.57
C ASP A 659 10.97 31.05 2.96
N ASP A 660 9.81 31.03 2.29
CA ASP A 660 8.71 31.95 2.57
C ASP A 660 8.12 31.67 3.97
N GLU A 661 7.57 32.70 4.60
CA GLU A 661 6.85 32.56 5.87
C GLU A 661 5.66 31.60 5.69
N PRO A 662 5.42 30.66 6.63
CA PRO A 662 4.32 29.73 6.47
C PRO A 662 2.96 30.45 6.47
N PRO A 663 1.98 29.96 5.71
CA PRO A 663 0.63 30.54 5.64
C PRO A 663 0.06 30.81 7.03
N ALA A 664 -0.39 32.05 7.25
CA ALA A 664 -1.07 32.45 8.48
C ALA A 664 -2.39 31.69 8.64
N LEU A 665 -2.83 31.51 9.89
CA LEU A 665 -4.14 30.91 10.14
C LEU A 665 -5.25 31.84 9.66
N HIS A 666 -6.20 31.28 8.92
CA HIS A 666 -7.30 32.04 8.35
C HIS A 666 -8.33 32.37 9.43
N VAL A 667 -8.94 33.56 9.37
CA VAL A 667 -10.00 33.96 10.31
C VAL A 667 -11.20 33.02 10.17
N HIS A 668 -11.85 32.65 11.27
CA HIS A 668 -12.96 31.68 11.29
C HIS A 668 -12.60 30.28 10.75
N SER A 669 -11.33 29.88 10.78
CA SER A 669 -10.92 28.53 10.36
C SER A 669 -10.97 27.49 11.47
N ARG A 670 -11.24 27.87 12.73
CA ARG A 670 -11.29 26.94 13.85
C ARG A 670 -12.42 25.93 13.72
N VAL A 671 -12.09 24.69 14.04
CA VAL A 671 -13.02 23.56 14.03
C VAL A 671 -13.66 23.44 15.41
N PHE A 672 -14.88 23.95 15.56
CA PHE A 672 -15.67 23.85 16.80
C PHE A 672 -16.54 22.59 16.85
N ASP A 673 -16.94 22.10 15.68
CA ASP A 673 -17.72 20.87 15.52
C ASP A 673 -17.17 20.13 14.29
N PHE A 674 -16.52 19.00 14.55
CA PHE A 674 -15.93 18.19 13.48
C PHE A 674 -16.98 17.50 12.61
N SER A 675 -18.21 17.37 13.09
CA SER A 675 -19.32 16.78 12.33
C SER A 675 -19.69 17.60 11.10
N HIS A 676 -19.43 18.92 11.12
CA HIS A 676 -19.61 19.79 9.96
C HIS A 676 -18.67 19.46 8.81
N CYS A 677 -17.48 18.91 9.07
CA CYS A 677 -16.52 18.52 8.03
C CYS A 677 -17.12 17.53 7.02
N TYR A 678 -18.04 16.65 7.45
CA TYR A 678 -18.77 15.76 6.55
C TYR A 678 -19.62 16.54 5.54
N SER A 679 -20.44 17.47 6.03
CA SER A 679 -21.33 18.27 5.16
C SER A 679 -20.54 19.17 4.21
N GLU A 680 -19.40 19.69 4.65
CA GLU A 680 -18.50 20.50 3.82
C GLU A 680 -17.84 19.67 2.72
N MET A 681 -17.45 18.43 3.02
CA MET A 681 -16.92 17.50 2.04
C MET A 681 -17.94 17.20 0.95
N ILE A 682 -19.21 16.90 1.30
CA ILE A 682 -20.27 16.65 0.31
C ILE A 682 -20.59 17.92 -0.50
N LYS A 683 -20.70 19.10 0.14
CA LYS A 683 -20.92 20.37 -0.57
C LYS A 683 -19.83 20.67 -1.59
N GLN A 684 -18.58 20.34 -1.27
CA GLN A 684 -17.49 20.53 -2.20
C GLN A 684 -17.58 19.56 -3.41
N ILE A 685 -18.09 18.34 -3.21
CA ILE A 685 -18.37 17.44 -4.33
C ILE A 685 -19.44 18.04 -5.23
N ILE A 686 -20.53 18.57 -4.64
CA ILE A 686 -21.59 19.28 -5.37
C ILE A 686 -21.02 20.47 -6.17
N ASP A 687 -20.22 21.34 -5.54
CA ASP A 687 -19.57 22.46 -6.24
C ASP A 687 -18.69 21.99 -7.41
N GLY A 688 -18.04 20.84 -7.27
CA GLY A 688 -17.24 20.21 -8.33
C GLY A 688 -18.12 19.71 -9.49
N VAL A 689 -19.27 19.12 -9.19
CA VAL A 689 -20.25 18.66 -10.18
C VAL A 689 -20.79 19.82 -10.99
N ASP A 690 -21.13 20.92 -10.31
CA ASP A 690 -21.67 22.15 -10.93
C ASP A 690 -20.65 22.84 -11.85
N ALA A 691 -19.34 22.66 -11.57
CA ALA A 691 -18.27 23.33 -12.32
C ALA A 691 -17.84 22.61 -13.60
N GLN A 692 -17.92 21.27 -13.70
CA GLN A 692 -17.59 20.47 -14.91
C GLN A 692 -17.81 18.95 -14.72
N THR A 693 -18.51 18.28 -15.65
CA THR A 693 -18.81 16.83 -15.61
C THR A 693 -17.60 15.90 -15.77
N THR A 694 -16.52 16.31 -16.46
CA THR A 694 -15.31 15.46 -16.58
C THR A 694 -14.45 15.47 -15.31
N SER A 695 -14.50 16.54 -14.51
CA SER A 695 -13.78 16.66 -13.24
C SER A 695 -14.37 15.79 -12.13
N LEU A 696 -15.64 15.44 -12.25
CA LEU A 696 -16.37 14.69 -11.25
C LEU A 696 -16.02 13.18 -11.29
N ILE A 697 -15.54 12.68 -12.44
CA ILE A 697 -14.92 11.36 -12.57
C ILE A 697 -13.66 11.34 -11.71
N GLU A 698 -12.80 12.35 -11.85
CA GLU A 698 -11.53 12.41 -11.11
C GLU A 698 -11.73 12.63 -9.60
N ILE A 699 -12.68 13.48 -9.18
CA ILE A 699 -12.90 13.80 -7.75
C ILE A 699 -13.51 12.61 -7.01
N VAL A 700 -14.57 12.00 -7.54
CA VAL A 700 -15.28 10.92 -6.84
C VAL A 700 -14.54 9.60 -6.97
N ALA A 701 -13.93 9.29 -8.12
CA ALA A 701 -13.04 8.13 -8.23
C ALA A 701 -11.87 8.24 -7.26
N LYS A 702 -11.32 9.43 -7.03
CA LYS A 702 -10.27 9.66 -6.01
C LYS A 702 -10.78 9.38 -4.59
N LEU A 703 -11.98 9.81 -4.21
CA LEU A 703 -12.56 9.51 -2.89
C LEU A 703 -12.82 8.01 -2.69
N SER A 704 -13.36 7.34 -3.70
CA SER A 704 -13.56 5.88 -3.68
C SER A 704 -12.23 5.11 -3.63
N TYR A 705 -11.20 5.66 -4.26
CA TYR A 705 -9.86 5.09 -4.32
C TYR A 705 -9.03 5.37 -3.05
N ASP A 706 -9.16 6.56 -2.46
CA ASP A 706 -8.61 6.89 -1.14
C ASP A 706 -9.18 5.93 -0.08
N ALA A 707 -10.49 5.65 -0.14
CA ALA A 707 -11.14 4.64 0.70
C ALA A 707 -10.66 3.20 0.40
N ALA A 708 -10.46 2.85 -0.88
CA ALA A 708 -9.91 1.55 -1.27
C ALA A 708 -8.48 1.36 -0.77
N VAL A 709 -7.60 2.36 -0.89
CA VAL A 709 -6.20 2.28 -0.40
C VAL A 709 -6.11 2.29 1.12
N ALA A 710 -6.95 3.08 1.80
CA ALA A 710 -7.13 2.98 3.25
C ALA A 710 -7.58 1.56 3.64
N ALA A 711 -8.52 0.97 2.89
CA ALA A 711 -8.94 -0.40 3.06
C ALA A 711 -7.79 -1.40 2.82
N VAL A 712 -6.95 -1.24 1.80
CA VAL A 712 -5.78 -2.13 1.59
C VAL A 712 -4.79 -2.05 2.75
N THR A 713 -4.51 -0.85 3.26
CA THR A 713 -3.53 -0.66 4.34
C THR A 713 -4.06 -1.21 5.67
N VAL A 714 -5.35 -1.04 5.95
CA VAL A 714 -5.98 -1.41 7.22
C VAL A 714 -6.53 -2.85 7.21
N ILE A 715 -7.02 -3.36 6.08
CA ILE A 715 -7.58 -4.71 5.92
C ILE A 715 -6.52 -5.71 5.43
N GLY A 716 -5.62 -5.29 4.53
CA GLY A 716 -4.66 -6.15 3.84
C GLY A 716 -3.36 -6.45 4.61
N CYS A 717 -3.08 -5.75 5.72
CA CYS A 717 -1.95 -6.12 6.57
C CYS A 717 -2.34 -7.27 7.51
N ILE A 718 -1.53 -8.34 7.56
CA ILE A 718 -1.71 -9.45 8.52
C ILE A 718 -1.68 -8.91 9.97
N PHE A 719 -0.87 -7.88 10.20
CA PHE A 719 -0.83 -7.12 11.44
C PHE A 719 -0.52 -5.64 11.14
N PRO A 720 -1.09 -4.68 11.90
CA PRO A 720 -1.04 -3.27 11.52
C PRO A 720 0.40 -2.70 11.59
N PRO A 721 0.87 -1.99 10.54
CA PRO A 721 2.16 -1.32 10.58
C PRO A 721 2.13 -0.17 11.58
N ILE A 722 3.22 -0.02 12.34
CA ILE A 722 3.33 0.96 13.45
C ILE A 722 3.63 2.38 12.93
N GLY A 723 4.25 2.51 11.75
CA GLY A 723 4.54 3.78 11.07
C GLY A 723 4.06 3.81 9.61
N LEU A 724 4.35 4.92 8.91
CA LEU A 724 4.13 5.07 7.46
C LEU A 724 5.20 4.42 6.59
N GLY A 725 6.34 4.05 7.18
CA GLY A 725 7.42 3.37 6.46
C GLY A 725 6.93 2.05 5.87
N LEU A 726 6.65 2.04 4.57
CA LEU A 726 6.37 0.83 3.81
C LEU A 726 7.59 -0.07 3.92
N SER A 727 7.53 -1.11 4.76
CA SER A 727 8.61 -2.09 4.86
C SER A 727 8.39 -3.21 3.86
N ALA A 728 9.38 -3.45 3.01
CA ALA A 728 9.37 -4.53 2.03
C ALA A 728 9.51 -5.93 2.67
N VAL A 729 9.91 -6.02 3.95
CA VAL A 729 10.12 -7.29 4.66
C VAL A 729 8.84 -7.83 5.30
N VAL A 730 7.91 -6.94 5.65
CA VAL A 730 6.71 -7.27 6.42
C VAL A 730 5.43 -7.13 5.61
N MET A 731 5.43 -6.25 4.62
CA MET A 731 4.28 -6.09 3.73
C MET A 731 4.40 -7.04 2.56
N ALA A 732 3.29 -7.68 2.20
CA ALA A 732 3.13 -8.28 0.88
C ALA A 732 3.59 -7.27 -0.18
N LYS A 733 4.34 -7.73 -1.18
CA LYS A 733 4.91 -6.87 -2.23
C LYS A 733 3.81 -6.05 -2.90
N GLY A 734 2.63 -6.65 -3.09
CA GLY A 734 1.44 -5.95 -3.59
C GLY A 734 0.94 -4.78 -2.72
N VAL A 735 1.09 -4.83 -1.38
CA VAL A 735 0.74 -3.68 -0.52
C VAL A 735 1.72 -2.54 -0.73
N PHE A 736 3.01 -2.85 -0.81
CA PHE A 736 4.07 -1.88 -1.07
C PHE A 736 3.88 -1.17 -2.42
N GLU A 737 3.68 -1.95 -3.48
CA GLU A 737 3.52 -1.43 -4.84
C GLU A 737 2.21 -0.65 -4.99
N GLY A 738 1.14 -1.05 -4.30
CA GLY A 738 -0.13 -0.33 -4.28
C GLY A 738 -0.03 1.02 -3.59
N ALA A 739 0.61 1.11 -2.43
CA ALA A 739 0.82 2.40 -1.77
C ALA A 739 1.67 3.35 -2.62
N LYS A 740 2.68 2.83 -3.33
CA LYS A 740 3.51 3.63 -4.22
C LYS A 740 2.72 4.13 -5.45
N ALA A 741 2.02 3.24 -6.15
CA ALA A 741 1.24 3.60 -7.32
C ALA A 741 0.16 4.64 -6.97
N TYR A 742 -0.40 4.60 -5.75
CA TYR A 742 -1.32 5.63 -5.24
C TYR A 742 -0.68 7.02 -5.23
N HIS A 743 0.51 7.13 -4.63
CA HIS A 743 1.23 8.41 -4.56
C HIS A 743 1.66 8.92 -5.94
N GLU A 744 1.90 8.02 -6.88
CA GLU A 744 2.22 8.35 -8.28
C GLU A 744 0.97 8.70 -9.11
N GLY A 745 -0.24 8.45 -8.62
CA GLY A 745 -1.48 8.61 -9.38
C GLY A 745 -1.69 7.53 -10.44
N ASP A 746 -1.00 6.40 -10.32
CA ASP A 746 -1.14 5.23 -11.19
C ASP A 746 -2.28 4.33 -10.68
N HIS A 747 -3.51 4.68 -11.08
CA HIS A 747 -4.71 3.96 -10.68
C HIS A 747 -4.72 2.49 -11.14
N SER A 748 -4.13 2.20 -12.31
CA SER A 748 -3.95 0.83 -12.80
C SER A 748 -2.96 0.02 -11.97
N GLY A 749 -1.82 0.63 -11.61
CA GLY A 749 -0.79 0.02 -10.78
C GLY A 749 -1.32 -0.35 -9.40
N VAL A 750 -2.12 0.51 -8.77
CA VAL A 750 -2.70 0.21 -7.45
C VAL A 750 -3.61 -1.00 -7.45
N PHE A 751 -4.39 -1.19 -8.51
CA PHE A 751 -5.23 -2.37 -8.61
C PHE A 751 -4.42 -3.65 -8.87
N ALA A 752 -3.44 -3.60 -9.78
CA ALA A 752 -2.58 -4.75 -10.03
C ALA A 752 -1.88 -5.20 -8.73
N SER A 753 -1.36 -4.24 -7.99
CA SER A 753 -0.72 -4.50 -6.70
C SER A 753 -1.71 -4.96 -5.62
N TYR A 754 -2.97 -4.50 -5.64
CA TYR A 754 -4.03 -5.04 -4.78
C TYR A 754 -4.32 -6.52 -5.08
N LEU A 755 -4.42 -6.89 -6.36
CA LEU A 755 -4.64 -8.28 -6.77
C LEU A 755 -3.46 -9.17 -6.36
N ASP A 756 -2.23 -8.69 -6.59
CA ASP A 756 -1.01 -9.38 -6.16
C ASP A 756 -0.98 -9.56 -4.64
N CYS A 757 -1.35 -8.52 -3.87
CA CYS A 757 -1.50 -8.60 -2.43
C CYS A 757 -2.51 -9.66 -2.00
N MET A 758 -3.70 -9.71 -2.60
CA MET A 758 -4.72 -10.70 -2.26
C MET A 758 -4.27 -12.13 -2.60
N LEU A 759 -3.54 -12.32 -3.70
CA LEU A 759 -2.95 -13.61 -4.06
C LEU A 759 -1.82 -14.02 -3.10
N GLU A 760 -0.96 -13.08 -2.71
CA GLU A 760 0.10 -13.30 -1.71
C GLU A 760 -0.51 -13.65 -0.34
N LEU A 761 -1.51 -12.90 0.13
CA LEU A 761 -2.20 -13.18 1.41
C LEU A 761 -2.96 -14.51 1.38
N ALA A 762 -3.64 -14.83 0.28
CA ALA A 762 -4.34 -16.10 0.12
C ALA A 762 -3.39 -17.30 0.12
N THR A 763 -2.21 -17.17 -0.48
CA THR A 763 -1.18 -18.22 -0.45
C THR A 763 -0.47 -18.30 0.90
N MET A 764 -0.33 -17.18 1.62
CA MET A 764 0.25 -17.14 2.97
C MET A 764 -0.68 -17.71 4.07
N ARG A 765 -2.01 -17.62 3.91
CA ARG A 765 -3.01 -18.14 4.88
C ARG A 765 -3.31 -19.63 4.71
N ILE A 766 -2.88 -20.25 3.61
CA ILE A 766 -3.19 -21.64 3.28
C ILE A 766 -1.90 -22.46 3.28
N GLY A 767 -1.52 -22.94 4.45
CA GLY A 767 -0.62 -24.09 4.52
C GLY A 767 -1.25 -25.29 3.79
N LYS A 768 -0.72 -25.65 2.61
CA LYS A 768 -0.98 -26.92 1.87
C LYS A 768 -2.43 -27.32 1.50
N LEU A 769 -3.42 -26.43 1.55
CA LEU A 769 -4.84 -26.76 1.25
C LEU A 769 -5.46 -25.95 0.10
N GLY A 770 -4.92 -26.07 -1.11
CA GLY A 770 -5.61 -25.70 -2.37
C GLY A 770 -6.03 -24.23 -2.54
N PHE A 771 -6.55 -23.90 -3.73
CA PHE A 771 -6.93 -22.53 -4.09
C PHE A 771 -8.09 -21.99 -3.22
N SER A 772 -7.97 -20.72 -2.78
CA SER A 772 -9.00 -19.99 -2.03
C SER A 772 -10.29 -19.79 -2.84
N GLN A 773 -11.40 -19.45 -2.19
CA GLN A 773 -12.65 -19.10 -2.90
C GLN A 773 -12.47 -17.87 -3.81
N VAL A 774 -11.64 -16.89 -3.42
CA VAL A 774 -11.27 -15.74 -4.27
C VAL A 774 -10.50 -16.20 -5.51
N GLN A 775 -9.53 -17.10 -5.35
CA GLN A 775 -8.81 -17.68 -6.49
C GLN A 775 -9.73 -18.52 -7.39
N LYS A 776 -10.73 -19.20 -6.82
CA LYS A 776 -11.75 -19.94 -7.56
C LYS A 776 -12.78 -19.04 -8.25
N ALA A 777 -13.17 -17.91 -7.66
CA ALA A 777 -14.07 -16.93 -8.25
C ALA A 777 -13.42 -16.21 -9.43
N ILE A 778 -12.16 -15.79 -9.25
CA ILE A 778 -11.31 -15.21 -10.31
C ILE A 778 -11.09 -16.25 -11.43
N ALA A 779 -10.72 -17.50 -11.09
CA ALA A 779 -10.54 -18.57 -12.08
C ALA A 779 -11.84 -18.95 -12.81
N LYS A 780 -13.00 -18.93 -12.12
CA LYS A 780 -14.31 -19.25 -12.68
C LYS A 780 -14.84 -18.17 -13.63
N ARG A 781 -14.47 -16.89 -13.43
CA ARG A 781 -14.79 -15.79 -14.36
C ARG A 781 -13.80 -15.66 -15.52
N LEU A 782 -12.55 -16.08 -15.35
CA LEU A 782 -11.49 -15.93 -16.37
C LEU A 782 -11.19 -17.21 -17.18
N GLY A 783 -11.84 -18.32 -16.87
CA GLY A 783 -11.93 -19.49 -17.75
C GLY A 783 -10.71 -20.42 -17.81
N ASP A 784 -9.55 -20.05 -17.24
CA ASP A 784 -8.43 -20.97 -17.00
C ASP A 784 -7.40 -20.33 -16.05
N ALA A 785 -6.64 -21.13 -15.29
CA ALA A 785 -5.61 -20.66 -14.36
C ALA A 785 -4.43 -19.95 -15.10
N ASN A 786 -4.21 -20.31 -16.37
CA ASN A 786 -3.29 -19.61 -17.27
C ASN A 786 -3.80 -18.22 -17.70
N THR A 787 -5.11 -17.95 -17.56
CA THR A 787 -5.72 -16.65 -17.88
C THR A 787 -5.52 -15.63 -16.75
N CYS A 788 -5.38 -16.05 -15.49
CA CYS A 788 -4.97 -15.14 -14.40
C CYS A 788 -3.59 -14.54 -14.66
N LEU A 789 -2.63 -15.37 -15.09
CA LEU A 789 -1.30 -14.93 -15.51
C LEU A 789 -1.33 -14.10 -16.79
N SER A 790 -2.27 -14.36 -17.71
CA SER A 790 -2.43 -13.56 -18.92
C SER A 790 -3.10 -12.20 -18.66
N VAL A 791 -3.99 -12.09 -17.67
CA VAL A 791 -4.57 -10.82 -17.19
C VAL A 791 -3.51 -9.97 -16.49
N VAL A 792 -2.68 -10.57 -15.65
CA VAL A 792 -1.50 -9.91 -15.06
C VAL A 792 -0.49 -9.50 -16.14
N SER A 793 -0.31 -10.30 -17.21
CA SER A 793 0.49 -9.90 -18.38
C SER A 793 -0.20 -8.86 -19.26
N ALA A 794 -1.53 -8.81 -19.31
CA ALA A 794 -2.30 -7.83 -20.10
C ALA A 794 -2.30 -6.45 -19.44
N CYS A 795 -2.15 -6.39 -18.10
CA CYS A 795 -1.88 -5.16 -17.35
C CYS A 795 -0.52 -4.53 -17.70
N SER A 796 0.33 -5.20 -18.49
CA SER A 796 1.55 -4.61 -19.07
C SER A 796 1.33 -3.78 -20.34
N GLY A 797 0.09 -3.60 -20.81
CA GLY A 797 -0.13 -2.75 -22.00
C GLY A 797 -1.52 -2.64 -22.62
N LYS A 798 -2.63 -3.06 -21.98
CA LYS A 798 -4.00 -2.75 -22.47
C LYS A 798 -4.93 -2.27 -21.36
N THR A 799 -5.75 -1.28 -21.71
CA THR A 799 -6.77 -0.66 -20.85
C THR A 799 -7.81 -1.68 -20.39
N VAL A 800 -7.86 -1.95 -19.10
CA VAL A 800 -8.92 -2.76 -18.47
C VAL A 800 -10.13 -1.85 -18.18
N ASP A 801 -11.33 -2.37 -18.39
CA ASP A 801 -12.59 -1.66 -18.19
C ASP A 801 -12.88 -1.40 -16.69
N LEU A 802 -13.12 -0.13 -16.33
CA LEU A 802 -13.39 0.35 -14.97
C LEU A 802 -14.57 -0.38 -14.30
N ALA A 803 -15.55 -0.83 -15.10
CA ALA A 803 -16.71 -1.58 -14.59
C ALA A 803 -16.34 -2.97 -14.08
N VAL A 804 -15.44 -3.67 -14.79
CA VAL A 804 -14.90 -4.98 -14.39
C VAL A 804 -14.03 -4.82 -13.14
N MET A 805 -13.26 -3.72 -13.08
CA MET A 805 -12.38 -3.39 -11.97
C MET A 805 -13.15 -3.09 -10.68
N THR A 806 -14.27 -2.36 -10.79
CA THR A 806 -15.14 -2.02 -9.65
C THR A 806 -15.83 -3.25 -9.07
N GLU A 807 -16.22 -4.20 -9.92
CA GLU A 807 -16.89 -5.42 -9.47
C GLU A 807 -15.90 -6.42 -8.83
N LEU A 808 -14.67 -6.50 -9.35
CA LEU A 808 -13.59 -7.27 -8.72
C LEU A 808 -13.18 -6.70 -7.35
N MET A 809 -13.21 -5.37 -7.19
CA MET A 809 -13.01 -4.75 -5.87
C MET A 809 -14.12 -5.13 -4.89
N LYS A 810 -15.38 -5.14 -5.33
CA LYS A 810 -16.50 -5.58 -4.50
C LYS A 810 -16.39 -7.05 -4.12
N GLU A 811 -16.09 -7.93 -5.08
CA GLU A 811 -15.98 -9.38 -4.85
C GLU A 811 -14.76 -9.74 -3.96
N ALA A 812 -13.71 -8.92 -3.99
CA ALA A 812 -12.55 -9.06 -3.09
C ALA A 812 -12.78 -8.46 -1.69
N LEU A 813 -13.72 -7.51 -1.57
CA LEU A 813 -14.21 -6.95 -0.30
C LEU A 813 -15.39 -7.75 0.27
N GLU A 814 -16.06 -8.56 -0.55
CA GLU A 814 -17.11 -9.49 -0.15
C GLU A 814 -16.54 -10.62 0.70
N GLU A 815 -17.29 -10.98 1.73
CA GLU A 815 -16.88 -11.88 2.80
C GLU A 815 -16.32 -13.19 2.22
N PRO A 816 -15.02 -13.50 2.42
CA PRO A 816 -14.65 -14.90 2.44
C PRO A 816 -15.36 -15.50 3.65
N ASP A 817 -16.33 -16.39 3.41
CA ASP A 817 -16.95 -17.20 4.45
C ASP A 817 -15.83 -17.71 5.40
N SER A 818 -15.83 -17.21 6.65
CA SER A 818 -15.15 -17.76 7.85
C SER A 818 -13.92 -17.08 8.49
N SER A 819 -13.50 -15.84 8.20
CA SER A 819 -12.40 -15.22 9.01
C SER A 819 -12.66 -13.86 9.65
N GLU A 820 -13.38 -12.92 9.04
CA GLU A 820 -13.53 -11.58 9.61
C GLU A 820 -14.88 -10.95 9.25
N GLN A 821 -15.54 -10.32 10.22
CA GLN A 821 -16.90 -9.79 10.05
C GLN A 821 -17.07 -8.45 10.77
N THR A 822 -17.78 -7.52 10.15
CA THR A 822 -18.19 -6.24 10.76
C THR A 822 -19.71 -6.20 10.79
N LEU A 823 -20.30 -6.16 11.99
CA LEU A 823 -21.74 -6.13 12.19
C LEU A 823 -22.17 -4.77 12.71
N LEU A 824 -23.22 -4.23 12.12
CA LEU A 824 -23.94 -3.06 12.60
C LEU A 824 -25.20 -3.56 13.32
N GLU A 825 -25.30 -3.31 14.63
CA GLU A 825 -26.38 -3.77 15.51
C GLU A 825 -27.27 -2.64 16.04
#